data_AF-V4K5S4-F1
#
_entry.id   AF-V4K5S4-F1
#
_cell.length_a   1.000
_cell.length_b   1.000
_cell.length_c   1.000
_cell.angle_alpha   90.00
_cell.angle_beta   90.00
_cell.angle_gamma   90.00
#
_symmetry.space_group_name_H-M   'P 1'
#
loop_
_entity.id
_entity.type
_entity.pdbx_description
1 polymer ?
#
loop_
_entity_poly.entity_id
_entity_poly.type
_entity_poly.pdbx_seq_one_letter_code
_entity_poly.pdbx_strand_id
1 'polypeptide(L)'
;MTPSYSLSPPAVSSYTTTAGTPISITLTTFTPSPGSYVLVYAGNGSIINTTANYANLLYRYPGHYLVYYQVYKNGQLSGSSQGNLIEVLVAPPAFNESYAQLITVPVITLVNLTEPIVSVGQTVHLMAGFLQPPTGTNMTIEEYIWDLGNGTTLTIPSRNGTGYAVEVWLTGSGNVTYLEPARNPINVTYSSPGLYAVSLTVVTENITTKATYSYTTYYTIAVSSPTMPFFLFQSLISVPNPGTIVVSENVPGGPFSFDPDIDYESVGFEVISNIYGTLIQYYGANTTKFIPELAEYVPTVGNGINSNYTEYTFVLRPGLRASNGDPITAYDVWYSVIRDMLCAGGTPGTPGWILTQYLIPNYTPFTFVVTAPNDSQGAEEIINAISYNNATDTVTFHLPEPVSPEAFFTAIADPLGAGILDAKWLEQVGDGINFTGLYDHNFTQLAEAFYQYEQTCSEGSYNTEVQWPSGQSAGFTGPYYVAVYTPGQSVVLKPNPYWPNDIPYFPRPNDTVIIYWVKDPETAYEMFASGQADIVTGLPSSYIPLLEGLEAKGQASLYEFPTLSEFFFIFVLNVSQSALHSINPAYTIPSWYFANPLVREAFAYAFNYTQYINSIVGNVKYHFNFGSPYCGVLIPGLDYYFPPSQLTGCPTFNLTYAKELMEESGFYNISVYFPIVIASGDTTDFTAAEMWAQALSMIDPNIHAQPIYMPFSTQISYMVPGQNPMAIFYMGWIADYPLASDFINAMYEQGGTYPAPDGWDVSYLENLSAYFNASKVTWPGLSPSVEPEIGKMLWQEAMEYQQLNNVIMQADAAELANNVTAATTYYKQAEDMAVQLYMYVYTIQPNAYWVIKPYMHGYMGMISWEENPMVGGAADSWYFWWVKG
;
A
#
# COMPACT_ATOMS: atom_id res chain seq x y z
N MET A 1 -33.09 17.62 45.13
CA MET A 1 -33.48 16.98 43.86
C MET A 1 -32.44 15.93 43.57
N THR A 2 -32.85 14.69 43.29
CA THR A 2 -31.94 13.68 42.75
C THR A 2 -31.40 14.19 41.42
N PRO A 3 -30.08 14.13 41.16
CA PRO A 3 -29.52 14.61 39.90
C PRO A 3 -30.15 13.84 38.74
N SER A 4 -30.60 14.55 37.70
CA SER A 4 -31.03 13.91 36.45
C SER A 4 -29.78 13.56 35.63
N TYR A 5 -29.54 12.27 35.41
CA TYR A 5 -28.49 11.75 34.52
C TYR A 5 -28.91 11.75 33.03
N SER A 6 -29.90 12.57 32.69
CA SER A 6 -30.59 12.59 31.40
C SER A 6 -30.30 13.87 30.60
N LEU A 7 -29.23 14.61 30.91
CA LEU A 7 -28.85 15.73 30.05
C LEU A 7 -28.37 15.19 28.71
N SER A 8 -28.65 15.93 27.64
CA SER A 8 -28.18 15.61 26.29
C SER A 8 -26.66 15.51 26.26
N PRO A 9 -26.09 14.67 25.36
CA PRO A 9 -24.64 14.62 25.16
C PRO A 9 -24.08 16.00 24.78
N PRO A 10 -22.79 16.27 25.06
CA PRO A 10 -22.13 17.45 24.50
C PRO A 10 -22.10 17.34 22.96
N ALA A 11 -22.39 18.43 22.25
CA ALA A 11 -22.20 18.48 20.81
C ALA A 11 -20.73 18.75 20.52
N VAL A 12 -20.03 17.83 19.86
CA VAL A 12 -18.60 17.98 19.52
C VAL A 12 -18.45 18.62 18.14
N SER A 13 -17.43 19.47 17.96
CA SER A 13 -17.09 20.02 16.64
C SER A 13 -16.57 18.95 15.68
N SER A 14 -16.04 17.85 16.21
CA SER A 14 -15.68 16.64 15.50
C SER A 14 -15.62 15.46 16.48
N TYR A 15 -16.07 14.28 16.05
CA TYR A 15 -15.89 13.02 16.78
C TYR A 15 -14.48 12.45 16.62
N THR A 16 -13.73 12.96 15.64
CA THR A 16 -12.38 12.52 15.31
C THR A 16 -11.43 13.69 15.13
N THR A 17 -10.23 13.62 15.70
CA THR A 17 -9.20 14.65 15.55
C THR A 17 -7.81 14.03 15.54
N THR A 18 -6.79 14.83 15.27
CA THR A 18 -5.38 14.43 15.43
C THR A 18 -4.85 14.95 16.75
N ALA A 19 -3.90 14.24 17.35
CA ALA A 19 -3.25 14.69 18.57
C ALA A 19 -2.61 16.08 18.37
N GLY A 20 -2.75 16.96 19.35
CA GLY A 20 -2.30 18.35 19.28
C GLY A 20 -3.29 19.32 18.63
N THR A 21 -4.34 18.83 17.96
CA THR A 21 -5.40 19.67 17.39
C THR A 21 -6.53 19.86 18.40
N PRO A 22 -6.91 21.10 18.76
CA PRO A 22 -8.01 21.35 19.68
C PRO A 22 -9.36 21.07 19.02
N ILE A 23 -10.29 20.51 19.80
CA ILE A 23 -11.71 20.41 19.43
C ILE A 23 -12.56 21.27 20.35
N SER A 24 -13.69 21.76 19.86
CA SER A 24 -14.65 22.49 20.69
C SER A 24 -15.86 21.62 20.99
N ILE A 25 -16.35 21.70 22.22
CA ILE A 25 -17.62 21.08 22.60
C ILE A 25 -18.62 22.17 22.98
N THR A 26 -19.86 22.01 22.53
CA THR A 26 -20.98 22.89 22.84
C THR A 26 -21.97 22.16 23.75
N LEU A 27 -22.35 22.83 24.83
CA LEU A 27 -23.21 22.32 25.89
C LEU A 27 -24.64 22.78 25.61
N THR A 28 -25.34 22.09 24.71
CA THR A 28 -26.63 22.52 24.13
C THR A 28 -27.74 22.75 25.17
N THR A 29 -27.70 22.05 26.30
CA THR A 29 -28.69 22.21 27.39
C THR A 29 -28.23 23.15 28.51
N PHE A 30 -27.06 23.77 28.38
CA PHE A 30 -26.55 24.73 29.36
C PHE A 30 -26.64 26.17 28.85
N THR A 31 -27.40 27.00 29.57
CA THR A 31 -27.44 28.45 29.36
C THR A 31 -26.68 29.15 30.48
N PRO A 32 -25.63 29.93 30.19
CA PRO A 32 -24.87 30.65 31.20
C PRO A 32 -25.77 31.53 32.08
N SER A 33 -25.65 31.39 33.40
CA SER A 33 -26.40 32.19 34.37
C SER A 33 -25.56 32.49 35.63
N PRO A 34 -25.86 33.57 36.38
CA PRO A 34 -25.14 33.87 37.61
C PRO A 34 -25.17 32.70 38.61
N GLY A 35 -23.99 32.31 39.10
CA GLY A 35 -23.85 31.20 40.06
C GLY A 35 -23.89 29.80 39.44
N SER A 36 -23.95 29.67 38.12
CA SER A 36 -23.83 28.38 37.42
C SER A 36 -22.47 28.20 36.74
N TYR A 37 -21.94 26.98 36.77
CA TYR A 37 -20.73 26.57 36.07
C TYR A 37 -20.86 25.12 35.62
N VAL A 38 -20.00 24.71 34.69
CA VAL A 38 -19.97 23.34 34.16
C VAL A 38 -18.59 22.74 34.39
N LEU A 39 -18.57 21.49 34.83
CA LEU A 39 -17.38 20.65 34.83
C LEU A 39 -17.47 19.67 33.66
N VAL A 40 -16.53 19.79 32.73
CA VAL A 40 -16.39 18.90 31.59
C VAL A 40 -15.29 17.90 31.90
N TYR A 41 -15.61 16.62 31.87
CA TYR A 41 -14.68 15.51 32.06
C TYR A 41 -14.20 15.05 30.69
N ALA A 42 -12.92 15.26 30.40
CA ALA A 42 -12.39 15.10 29.04
C ALA A 42 -11.90 13.67 28.72
N GLY A 43 -12.02 12.71 29.64
CA GLY A 43 -11.60 11.32 29.45
C GLY A 43 -10.11 11.05 29.62
N ASN A 44 -9.24 12.06 29.49
CA ASN A 44 -7.79 11.97 29.72
C ASN A 44 -7.38 12.24 31.18
N GLY A 45 -8.32 12.15 32.13
CA GLY A 45 -8.12 12.52 33.54
C GLY A 45 -8.25 14.01 33.85
N SER A 46 -8.33 14.89 32.85
CA SER A 46 -8.54 16.33 33.07
C SER A 46 -10.02 16.70 33.22
N ILE A 47 -10.27 17.73 34.03
CA ILE A 47 -11.59 18.34 34.23
C ILE A 47 -11.49 19.82 33.91
N ILE A 48 -12.31 20.28 32.98
CA ILE A 48 -12.35 21.68 32.55
C ILE A 48 -13.53 22.36 33.22
N ASN A 49 -13.26 23.45 33.94
CA ASN A 49 -14.29 24.29 34.53
C ASN A 49 -14.59 25.47 33.60
N THR A 50 -15.84 25.61 33.17
CA THR A 50 -16.28 26.70 32.29
C THR A 50 -17.59 27.33 32.80
N THR A 51 -17.74 28.62 32.57
CA THR A 51 -19.01 29.35 32.75
C THR A 51 -19.71 29.62 31.42
N ALA A 52 -19.07 29.30 30.30
CA ALA A 52 -19.64 29.40 28.97
C ALA A 52 -20.44 28.15 28.60
N ASN A 53 -21.23 28.23 27.53
CA ASN A 53 -21.90 27.08 26.92
C ASN A 53 -21.00 26.27 25.99
N TYR A 54 -19.68 26.46 26.06
CA TYR A 54 -18.70 25.70 25.32
C TYR A 54 -17.42 25.48 26.14
N ALA A 55 -16.61 24.51 25.72
CA ALA A 55 -15.26 24.26 26.21
C ALA A 55 -14.39 23.76 25.06
N ASN A 56 -13.08 24.04 25.12
CA ASN A 56 -12.12 23.51 24.16
C ASN A 56 -11.31 22.38 24.81
N LEU A 57 -11.21 21.25 24.13
CA LEU A 57 -10.44 20.08 24.55
C LEU A 57 -9.17 20.00 23.71
N LEU A 58 -8.06 19.62 24.33
CA LEU A 58 -6.80 19.38 23.64
C LEU A 58 -6.22 18.05 24.12
N TYR A 59 -6.16 17.09 23.20
CA TYR A 59 -5.56 15.78 23.43
C TYR A 59 -4.14 15.79 22.87
N ARG A 60 -3.13 15.53 23.71
CA ARG A 60 -1.71 15.53 23.31
C ARG A 60 -1.24 14.18 22.75
N TYR A 61 -2.03 13.15 22.96
CA TYR A 61 -1.72 11.77 22.64
C TYR A 61 -2.89 11.18 21.85
N PRO A 62 -2.64 10.22 20.96
CA PRO A 62 -3.70 9.44 20.34
C PRO A 62 -4.47 8.63 21.37
N GLY A 63 -5.65 8.15 20.98
CA GLY A 63 -6.46 7.28 21.81
C GLY A 63 -7.96 7.47 21.69
N HIS A 64 -8.68 6.70 22.51
CA HIS A 64 -10.13 6.75 22.65
C HIS A 64 -10.52 7.48 23.93
N TYR A 65 -11.26 8.57 23.82
CA TYR A 65 -11.61 9.42 24.95
C TYR A 65 -13.11 9.52 25.16
N LEU A 66 -13.59 9.15 26.35
CA LEU A 66 -15.00 9.32 26.72
C LEU A 66 -15.22 10.68 27.40
N VAL A 67 -16.19 11.45 26.91
CA VAL A 67 -16.47 12.82 27.33
C VAL A 67 -17.89 12.94 27.87
N TYR A 68 -18.02 13.60 29.03
CA TYR A 68 -19.31 14.01 29.58
C TYR A 68 -19.17 15.31 30.40
N TYR A 69 -20.29 15.90 30.79
CA TYR A 69 -20.28 17.10 31.63
C TYR A 69 -21.30 17.05 32.77
N GLN A 70 -21.07 17.92 33.75
CA GLN A 70 -21.91 18.13 34.92
C GLN A 70 -22.19 19.62 35.10
N VAL A 71 -23.46 19.96 35.24
CA VAL A 71 -23.91 21.35 35.44
C VAL A 71 -24.11 21.59 36.93
N TYR A 72 -23.47 22.63 37.46
CA TYR A 72 -23.62 23.06 38.84
C TYR A 72 -24.32 24.41 38.92
N LYS A 73 -25.18 24.57 39.92
CA LYS A 73 -25.86 25.83 40.24
C LYS A 73 -25.76 26.09 41.74
N ASN A 74 -25.17 27.22 42.12
CA ASN A 74 -24.90 27.60 43.52
C ASN A 74 -24.16 26.49 44.30
N GLY A 75 -23.23 25.80 43.64
CA GLY A 75 -22.44 24.71 44.24
C GLY A 75 -23.13 23.35 44.34
N GLN A 76 -24.39 23.21 43.88
CA GLN A 76 -25.09 21.91 43.83
C GLN A 76 -25.16 21.36 42.40
N LEU A 77 -24.99 20.05 42.25
CA LEU A 77 -25.15 19.35 40.98
C LEU A 77 -26.61 19.45 40.52
N SER A 78 -26.83 20.12 39.40
CA SER A 78 -28.15 20.34 38.80
C SER A 78 -28.51 19.28 37.76
N GLY A 79 -27.51 18.65 37.13
CA GLY A 79 -27.71 17.61 36.12
C GLY A 79 -26.39 17.13 35.53
N SER A 80 -26.41 15.98 34.86
CA SER A 80 -25.23 15.41 34.19
C SER A 80 -25.59 14.72 32.89
N SER A 81 -24.66 14.74 31.94
CA SER A 81 -24.75 13.99 30.67
C SER A 81 -24.08 12.61 30.74
N GLN A 82 -23.71 12.11 31.93
CA GLN A 82 -23.02 10.81 32.05
C GLN A 82 -23.85 9.60 31.55
N GLY A 83 -25.17 9.72 31.43
CA GLY A 83 -26.00 8.69 30.77
C GLY A 83 -26.01 8.80 29.23
N ASN A 84 -25.21 9.71 28.67
CA ASN A 84 -25.07 9.97 27.24
C ASN A 84 -23.60 10.38 26.95
N LEU A 85 -22.64 9.50 27.21
CA LEU A 85 -21.23 9.80 26.91
C LEU A 85 -21.00 9.88 25.41
N ILE A 86 -20.07 10.75 25.01
CA ILE A 86 -19.57 10.82 23.65
C ILE A 86 -18.14 10.31 23.62
N GLU A 87 -17.82 9.50 22.63
CA GLU A 87 -16.44 9.10 22.33
C GLU A 87 -15.81 10.08 21.35
N VAL A 88 -14.55 10.44 21.62
CA VAL A 88 -13.69 11.21 20.73
C VAL A 88 -12.49 10.34 20.39
N LEU A 89 -12.34 10.02 19.11
CA LEU A 89 -11.19 9.30 18.57
C LEU A 89 -10.08 10.30 18.22
N VAL A 90 -8.87 10.04 18.70
CA VAL A 90 -7.70 10.89 18.43
C VAL A 90 -6.64 10.07 17.72
N ALA A 91 -6.38 10.40 16.47
CA ALA A 91 -5.32 9.80 15.66
C ALA A 91 -3.93 10.35 16.03
N PRO A 92 -2.85 9.61 15.73
CA PRO A 92 -1.49 10.11 15.86
C PRO A 92 -1.27 11.40 15.04
N PRO A 93 -0.34 12.27 15.46
CA PRO A 93 0.06 13.42 14.67
C PRO A 93 1.08 13.01 13.59
N ALA A 94 1.33 13.91 12.65
CA ALA A 94 2.49 13.79 11.78
C ALA A 94 3.76 13.91 12.65
N PHE A 95 4.67 12.96 12.51
CA PHE A 95 5.98 13.02 13.13
C PHE A 95 7.00 13.55 12.13
N ASN A 96 8.01 14.27 12.61
CA ASN A 96 9.19 14.51 11.79
C ASN A 96 9.95 13.19 11.60
N GLU A 97 10.51 12.97 10.41
CA GLU A 97 11.16 11.70 10.04
C GLU A 97 12.25 11.25 11.02
N SER A 98 13.07 12.18 11.51
CA SER A 98 14.12 11.89 12.48
C SER A 98 13.60 11.32 13.81
N TYR A 99 12.37 11.64 14.22
CA TYR A 99 11.75 11.07 15.41
C TYR A 99 10.87 9.87 15.08
N ALA A 100 10.17 9.89 13.93
CA ALA A 100 9.28 8.82 13.49
C ALA A 100 9.98 7.45 13.51
N GLN A 101 11.23 7.39 13.03
CA GLN A 101 12.04 6.17 13.01
C GLN A 101 12.44 5.66 14.40
N LEU A 102 12.38 6.51 15.43
CA LEU A 102 12.87 6.19 16.78
C LEU A 102 11.75 5.70 17.71
N ILE A 103 10.48 5.89 17.33
CA ILE A 103 9.33 5.54 18.15
C ILE A 103 8.41 4.53 17.47
N THR A 104 7.41 4.09 18.22
CA THR A 104 6.24 3.40 17.69
C THR A 104 4.99 3.93 18.38
N VAL A 105 3.88 4.02 17.68
CA VAL A 105 2.57 4.37 18.23
C VAL A 105 1.97 3.16 18.95
N PRO A 106 1.71 3.26 20.27
CA PRO A 106 1.07 2.19 21.01
C PRO A 106 -0.42 2.03 20.65
N VAL A 107 -0.93 0.81 20.80
CA VAL A 107 -2.35 0.46 20.62
C VAL A 107 -2.86 -0.20 21.90
N ILE A 108 -4.07 0.18 22.35
CA ILE A 108 -4.75 -0.44 23.50
C ILE A 108 -6.03 -1.11 22.99
N THR A 109 -6.13 -2.43 23.16
CA THR A 109 -7.33 -3.18 22.75
C THR A 109 -8.10 -3.74 23.94
N LEU A 110 -9.43 -3.64 23.89
CA LEU A 110 -10.35 -4.21 24.88
C LEU A 110 -10.80 -5.60 24.43
N VAL A 111 -10.41 -6.63 25.17
CA VAL A 111 -10.71 -8.02 24.78
C VAL A 111 -12.12 -8.41 25.26
N ASN A 112 -12.93 -8.99 24.37
CA ASN A 112 -14.30 -9.46 24.65
C ASN A 112 -15.26 -8.37 25.19
N LEU A 113 -15.03 -7.10 24.86
CA LEU A 113 -15.91 -5.99 25.17
C LEU A 113 -16.19 -5.20 23.90
N THR A 114 -17.47 -4.93 23.64
CA THR A 114 -17.91 -4.14 22.48
C THR A 114 -18.01 -2.65 22.80
N GLU A 115 -18.04 -2.29 24.08
CA GLU A 115 -18.11 -0.91 24.55
C GLU A 115 -17.19 -0.73 25.77
N PRO A 116 -16.58 0.45 25.95
CA PRO A 116 -15.71 0.75 27.08
C PRO A 116 -16.46 1.09 28.38
N ILE A 117 -17.59 0.42 28.63
CA ILE A 117 -18.41 0.58 29.83
C ILE A 117 -18.45 -0.74 30.59
N VAL A 118 -18.07 -0.69 31.87
CA VAL A 118 -18.05 -1.87 32.76
C VAL A 118 -18.68 -1.55 34.11
N SER A 119 -19.15 -2.57 34.82
CA SER A 119 -19.66 -2.39 36.19
C SER A 119 -18.51 -2.32 37.22
N VAL A 120 -18.73 -1.62 38.34
CA VAL A 120 -17.80 -1.68 39.49
C VAL A 120 -17.49 -3.14 39.85
N GLY A 121 -16.21 -3.48 39.95
CA GLY A 121 -15.72 -4.83 40.25
C GLY A 121 -15.66 -5.80 39.06
N GLN A 122 -16.16 -5.43 37.88
CA GLN A 122 -15.97 -6.22 36.66
C GLN A 122 -14.50 -6.19 36.23
N THR A 123 -13.95 -7.35 35.85
CA THR A 123 -12.60 -7.44 35.31
C THR A 123 -12.59 -6.99 33.85
N VAL A 124 -11.64 -6.12 33.51
CA VAL A 124 -11.35 -5.67 32.15
C VAL A 124 -10.04 -6.32 31.71
N HIS A 125 -10.04 -6.87 30.50
CA HIS A 125 -8.87 -7.46 29.86
C HIS A 125 -8.34 -6.47 28.81
N LEU A 126 -7.09 -6.05 28.97
CA LEU A 126 -6.43 -5.06 28.12
C LEU A 126 -5.26 -5.70 27.38
N MET A 127 -5.18 -5.49 26.07
CA MET A 127 -4.03 -5.87 25.27
C MET A 127 -3.19 -4.65 24.89
N ALA A 128 -1.87 -4.79 25.02
CA ALA A 128 -0.90 -3.86 24.47
C ALA A 128 -0.52 -4.31 23.07
N GLY A 129 -0.58 -3.40 22.11
CA GLY A 129 -0.04 -3.55 20.77
C GLY A 129 0.76 -2.32 20.37
N PHE A 130 1.26 -2.33 19.15
CA PHE A 130 1.96 -1.20 18.53
C PHE A 130 1.75 -1.24 17.01
N LEU A 131 1.72 -0.09 16.34
CA LEU A 131 1.43 -0.02 14.90
C LEU A 131 2.54 -0.64 14.06
N GLN A 132 3.79 -0.22 14.24
CA GLN A 132 4.95 -0.79 13.55
C GLN A 132 6.21 -0.82 14.44
N PRO A 133 7.27 -1.58 14.15
CA PRO A 133 8.49 -1.53 14.93
C PRO A 133 9.22 -0.20 14.67
N PRO A 134 10.08 0.28 15.58
CA PRO A 134 10.94 1.42 15.27
C PRO A 134 11.87 1.05 14.11
N THR A 135 11.98 1.94 13.11
CA THR A 135 12.73 1.70 11.86
C THR A 135 14.15 2.26 11.89
N GLY A 136 14.51 3.01 12.94
CA GLY A 136 15.85 3.56 13.11
C GLY A 136 16.90 2.47 13.30
N THR A 137 18.15 2.76 12.92
CA THR A 137 19.25 1.80 13.04
C THR A 137 19.46 1.32 14.47
N ASN A 138 19.53 0.00 14.68
CA ASN A 138 19.71 -0.66 15.97
C ASN A 138 18.61 -0.35 17.01
N MET A 139 17.38 -0.06 16.56
CA MET A 139 16.26 0.22 17.44
C MET A 139 15.48 -1.05 17.81
N THR A 140 14.94 -1.06 19.04
CA THR A 140 14.01 -2.09 19.55
C THR A 140 12.93 -1.47 20.43
N ILE A 141 11.90 -2.25 20.79
CA ILE A 141 11.06 -2.00 21.97
C ILE A 141 11.73 -2.61 23.21
N GLU A 142 11.91 -1.81 24.25
CA GLU A 142 12.44 -2.23 25.56
C GLU A 142 11.31 -2.69 26.48
N GLU A 143 10.29 -1.83 26.67
CA GLU A 143 9.24 -2.08 27.63
C GLU A 143 7.92 -1.34 27.32
N TYR A 144 6.86 -1.85 27.94
CA TYR A 144 5.49 -1.35 27.90
C TYR A 144 5.10 -0.88 29.31
N ILE A 145 4.82 0.40 29.45
CA ILE A 145 4.43 1.03 30.72
C ILE A 145 2.94 1.35 30.68
N TRP A 146 2.17 0.67 31.51
CA TRP A 146 0.74 0.90 31.71
C TRP A 146 0.50 1.81 32.91
N ASP A 147 -0.32 2.84 32.75
CA ASP A 147 -1.06 3.46 33.85
C ASP A 147 -2.53 3.03 33.73
N LEU A 148 -3.03 2.30 34.73
CA LEU A 148 -4.39 1.75 34.70
C LEU A 148 -5.46 2.74 35.16
N GLY A 149 -5.08 3.98 35.49
CA GLY A 149 -5.99 5.04 35.94
C GLY A 149 -6.52 4.87 37.36
N ASN A 150 -6.31 3.70 37.99
CA ASN A 150 -6.67 3.43 39.39
C ASN A 150 -5.50 3.63 40.37
N GLY A 151 -4.41 4.26 39.91
CA GLY A 151 -3.16 4.42 40.66
C GLY A 151 -2.19 3.24 40.56
N THR A 152 -2.55 2.20 39.80
CA THR A 152 -1.64 1.08 39.50
C THR A 152 -0.89 1.35 38.21
N THR A 153 0.45 1.23 38.28
CA THR A 153 1.32 1.25 37.10
C THR A 153 1.97 -0.12 36.94
N LEU A 154 2.08 -0.61 35.71
CA LEU A 154 2.77 -1.86 35.38
C LEU A 154 3.82 -1.59 34.32
N THR A 155 5.03 -2.10 34.52
CA THR A 155 6.07 -2.12 33.49
C THR A 155 6.28 -3.56 33.06
N ILE A 156 6.17 -3.82 31.76
CA ILE A 156 6.27 -5.16 31.16
C ILE A 156 7.33 -5.08 30.06
N PRO A 157 8.46 -5.81 30.17
CA PRO A 157 9.46 -5.78 29.13
C PRO A 157 8.94 -6.44 27.84
N SER A 158 9.58 -6.13 26.71
CA SER A 158 9.42 -6.95 25.50
C SER A 158 9.95 -8.37 25.73
N ARG A 159 9.46 -9.35 24.96
CA ARG A 159 9.89 -10.75 25.10
C ARG A 159 11.40 -10.94 24.91
N ASN A 160 11.98 -10.28 23.91
CA ASN A 160 13.39 -10.35 23.56
C ASN A 160 13.84 -9.18 22.66
N GLY A 161 13.60 -7.93 23.08
CA GLY A 161 13.91 -6.75 22.25
C GLY A 161 15.37 -6.67 21.77
N THR A 162 16.34 -6.97 22.64
CA THR A 162 17.75 -7.02 22.20
C THR A 162 17.97 -8.09 21.13
N GLY A 163 17.33 -9.26 21.25
CA GLY A 163 17.35 -10.27 20.21
C GLY A 163 16.78 -9.77 18.89
N TYR A 164 15.68 -9.00 18.93
CA TYR A 164 15.10 -8.38 17.73
C TYR A 164 16.11 -7.46 17.05
N ALA A 165 16.68 -6.49 17.77
CA ALA A 165 17.62 -5.55 17.17
C ALA A 165 18.91 -6.22 16.67
N VAL A 166 19.39 -7.27 17.36
CA VAL A 166 20.52 -8.07 16.89
C VAL A 166 20.15 -8.84 15.62
N GLU A 167 18.95 -9.41 15.55
CA GLU A 167 18.46 -10.12 14.37
C GLU A 167 18.27 -9.17 13.19
N VAL A 168 17.71 -7.97 13.41
CA VAL A 168 17.61 -6.90 12.38
C VAL A 168 18.99 -6.50 11.90
N TRP A 169 19.94 -6.29 12.83
CA TRP A 169 21.31 -5.94 12.46
C TRP A 169 22.00 -7.06 11.66
N LEU A 170 21.70 -8.32 11.97
CA LEU A 170 22.28 -9.48 11.29
C LEU A 170 21.61 -9.80 9.96
N THR A 171 20.30 -9.58 9.83
CA THR A 171 19.50 -10.16 8.74
C THR A 171 18.70 -9.13 7.95
N GLY A 172 18.74 -7.85 8.33
CA GLY A 172 17.88 -6.79 7.79
C GLY A 172 16.45 -6.80 8.33
N SER A 173 16.05 -7.85 9.06
CA SER A 173 14.73 -7.97 9.70
C SER A 173 14.79 -8.70 11.02
N GLY A 174 13.72 -8.64 11.81
CA GLY A 174 13.72 -9.27 13.13
C GLY A 174 12.41 -9.95 13.41
N ASN A 175 12.46 -11.03 14.19
CA ASN A 175 11.27 -11.70 14.65
C ASN A 175 10.47 -10.77 15.55
N VAL A 176 9.35 -10.31 15.01
CA VAL A 176 8.52 -9.26 15.57
C VAL A 176 7.87 -9.66 16.89
N THR A 177 7.67 -10.96 17.09
CA THR A 177 7.17 -11.53 18.34
C THR A 177 8.12 -11.26 19.51
N TYR A 178 9.40 -11.02 19.26
CA TYR A 178 10.35 -10.60 20.29
C TYR A 178 10.03 -9.22 20.85
N LEU A 179 9.36 -8.37 20.09
CA LEU A 179 8.96 -7.05 20.52
C LEU A 179 7.69 -7.05 21.36
N GLU A 180 6.86 -8.09 21.27
CA GLU A 180 5.62 -8.20 22.05
C GLU A 180 5.86 -8.07 23.57
N PRO A 181 4.86 -7.63 24.34
CA PRO A 181 4.96 -7.64 25.79
C PRO A 181 5.12 -9.08 26.32
N ALA A 182 6.03 -9.30 27.26
CA ALA A 182 6.22 -10.61 27.89
C ALA A 182 4.98 -11.12 28.66
N ARG A 183 4.00 -10.24 28.90
CA ARG A 183 2.69 -10.57 29.47
C ARG A 183 1.60 -9.74 28.79
N ASN A 184 0.76 -10.40 28.01
CA ASN A 184 -0.40 -9.82 27.31
C ASN A 184 -1.46 -10.93 27.17
N PRO A 185 -2.76 -10.71 27.47
CA PRO A 185 -3.36 -9.49 28.02
C PRO A 185 -3.03 -9.26 29.52
N ILE A 186 -3.36 -8.07 30.02
CA ILE A 186 -3.37 -7.73 31.44
C ILE A 186 -4.80 -7.52 31.95
N ASN A 187 -4.99 -7.64 33.27
CA ASN A 187 -6.30 -7.53 33.90
C ASN A 187 -6.34 -6.33 34.85
N VAL A 188 -7.45 -5.59 34.83
CA VAL A 188 -7.72 -4.50 35.78
C VAL A 188 -9.16 -4.59 36.32
N THR A 189 -9.35 -4.15 37.56
CA THR A 189 -10.68 -3.96 38.17
C THR A 189 -10.73 -2.58 38.84
N TYR A 190 -11.93 -2.01 38.91
CA TYR A 190 -12.17 -0.70 39.48
C TYR A 190 -13.17 -0.78 40.63
N SER A 191 -12.82 -0.22 41.78
CA SER A 191 -13.61 -0.30 43.02
C SER A 191 -14.65 0.81 43.19
N SER A 192 -14.59 1.84 42.33
CA SER A 192 -15.46 3.02 42.40
C SER A 192 -15.97 3.39 41.01
N PRO A 193 -17.16 3.97 40.88
CA PRO A 193 -17.64 4.46 39.59
C PRO A 193 -16.89 5.73 39.17
N GLY A 194 -16.69 5.92 37.87
CA GLY A 194 -16.00 7.08 37.31
C GLY A 194 -15.44 6.82 35.92
N LEU A 195 -14.81 7.85 35.34
CA LEU A 195 -13.96 7.68 34.16
C LEU A 195 -12.53 7.42 34.58
N TYR A 196 -11.93 6.39 34.00
CA TYR A 196 -10.55 6.00 34.23
C TYR A 196 -9.78 6.15 32.93
N ALA A 197 -8.78 7.03 32.93
CA ALA A 197 -7.86 7.20 31.81
C ALA A 197 -6.78 6.13 31.92
N VAL A 198 -6.89 5.07 31.11
CA VAL A 198 -5.82 4.10 30.93
C VAL A 198 -4.84 4.66 29.92
N SER A 199 -3.54 4.56 30.19
CA SER A 199 -2.51 4.89 29.20
C SER A 199 -1.52 3.74 29.02
N LEU A 200 -1.02 3.63 27.80
CA LEU A 200 0.05 2.72 27.43
C LEU A 200 1.16 3.56 26.81
N THR A 201 2.34 3.49 27.41
CA THR A 201 3.57 4.07 26.87
C THR A 201 4.47 2.95 26.40
N VAL A 202 4.88 2.99 25.13
CA VAL A 202 5.91 2.09 24.61
C VAL A 202 7.24 2.81 24.66
N VAL A 203 8.25 2.17 25.25
CA VAL A 203 9.62 2.66 25.32
C VAL A 203 10.46 1.90 24.31
N THR A 204 11.08 2.62 23.40
CA THR A 204 12.05 2.09 22.44
C THR A 204 13.47 2.41 22.88
N GLU A 205 14.43 1.54 22.55
CA GLU A 205 15.85 1.68 22.90
C GLU A 205 16.72 1.51 21.65
N ASN A 206 17.74 2.35 21.51
CA ASN A 206 18.87 2.05 20.64
C ASN A 206 19.87 1.15 21.38
N ILE A 207 20.03 -0.10 20.96
CA ILE A 207 20.82 -1.08 21.73
C ILE A 207 22.32 -0.74 21.80
N THR A 208 22.82 0.10 20.89
CA THR A 208 24.22 0.51 20.82
C THR A 208 24.49 1.74 21.70
N THR A 209 23.66 2.79 21.59
CA THR A 209 23.87 4.05 22.32
C THR A 209 23.19 4.08 23.69
N LYS A 210 22.23 3.18 23.93
CA LYS A 210 21.37 3.15 25.12
C LYS A 210 20.47 4.37 25.28
N ALA A 211 20.25 5.11 24.20
CA ALA A 211 19.25 6.16 24.15
C ALA A 211 17.84 5.55 24.08
N THR A 212 16.92 6.06 24.88
CA THR A 212 15.52 5.62 24.94
C THR A 212 14.57 6.70 24.43
N TYR A 213 13.52 6.31 23.74
CA TYR A 213 12.44 7.16 23.29
C TYR A 213 11.11 6.56 23.73
N SER A 214 10.06 7.36 23.83
CA SER A 214 8.76 6.84 24.20
C SER A 214 7.62 7.62 23.59
N TYR A 215 6.51 6.93 23.38
CA TYR A 215 5.26 7.53 22.93
C TYR A 215 4.09 6.88 23.65
N THR A 216 3.01 7.64 23.88
CA THR A 216 1.88 7.24 24.73
C THR A 216 0.58 7.28 23.94
N THR A 217 -0.29 6.30 24.17
CA THR A 217 -1.70 6.32 23.76
C THR A 217 -2.62 6.23 24.99
N TYR A 218 -3.88 6.63 24.84
CA TYR A 218 -4.89 6.58 25.90
C TYR A 218 -6.13 5.78 25.51
N TYR A 219 -6.79 5.23 26.52
CA TYR A 219 -8.10 4.62 26.38
C TYR A 219 -8.93 4.93 27.64
N THR A 220 -10.07 5.60 27.48
CA THR A 220 -10.96 5.89 28.63
C THR A 220 -11.91 4.72 28.89
N ILE A 221 -11.95 4.23 30.12
CA ILE A 221 -12.93 3.24 30.59
C ILE A 221 -13.94 3.93 31.51
N ALA A 222 -15.23 3.76 31.24
CA ALA A 222 -16.31 4.22 32.11
C ALA A 222 -16.78 3.09 33.05
N VAL A 223 -16.66 3.33 34.35
CA VAL A 223 -17.05 2.36 35.38
C VAL A 223 -18.38 2.79 36.00
N SER A 224 -19.42 1.99 35.73
CA SER A 224 -20.80 2.22 36.14
C SER A 224 -21.13 1.61 37.51
N SER A 225 -21.99 2.30 38.26
CA SER A 225 -22.67 1.73 39.43
C SER A 225 -24.16 2.12 39.43
N PRO A 226 -25.01 1.45 40.24
CA PRO A 226 -26.43 1.82 40.35
C PRO A 226 -26.67 3.27 40.77
N THR A 227 -25.73 3.89 41.49
CA THR A 227 -25.82 5.29 41.95
C THR A 227 -25.13 6.29 41.02
N MET A 228 -24.34 5.81 40.05
CA MET A 228 -23.65 6.63 39.06
C MET A 228 -23.55 5.84 37.76
N PRO A 229 -24.65 5.73 37.01
CA PRO A 229 -24.67 4.96 35.77
C PRO A 229 -24.01 5.76 34.64
N PHE A 230 -23.22 5.06 33.83
CA PHE A 230 -22.67 5.53 32.56
C PHE A 230 -23.28 4.73 31.41
N PHE A 231 -23.66 5.41 30.34
CA PHE A 231 -24.16 4.82 29.10
C PHE A 231 -23.64 5.60 27.92
N LEU A 232 -23.05 4.92 26.93
CA LEU A 232 -22.69 5.56 25.68
C LEU A 232 -23.97 6.16 25.08
N PHE A 233 -23.84 7.36 24.52
CA PHE A 233 -24.95 7.95 23.81
C PHE A 233 -25.29 7.07 22.61
N GLN A 234 -26.45 6.41 22.66
CA GLN A 234 -26.97 5.62 21.55
C GLN A 234 -27.93 6.50 20.74
N SER A 235 -27.53 6.82 19.51
CA SER A 235 -28.41 7.39 18.50
C SER A 235 -29.55 6.40 18.18
N LEU A 236 -30.65 6.87 17.58
CA LEU A 236 -31.74 5.99 17.12
C LEU A 236 -31.26 4.95 16.07
N ILE A 237 -30.05 5.14 15.53
CA ILE A 237 -29.28 4.20 14.70
C ILE A 237 -27.93 3.99 15.42
N SER A 238 -27.59 2.76 15.82
CA SER A 238 -26.34 2.48 16.55
C SER A 238 -25.18 2.22 15.60
N VAL A 239 -24.34 3.22 15.36
CA VAL A 239 -23.08 3.07 14.63
C VAL A 239 -21.92 3.64 15.46
N PRO A 240 -20.87 2.86 15.75
CA PRO A 240 -19.63 3.35 16.37
C PRO A 240 -18.96 4.45 15.52
N ASN A 241 -18.45 5.49 16.19
CA ASN A 241 -17.73 6.61 15.57
C ASN A 241 -18.45 7.19 14.33
N PRO A 242 -19.67 7.74 14.49
CA PRO A 242 -20.42 8.30 13.36
C PRO A 242 -19.63 9.47 12.75
N GLY A 243 -19.50 9.49 11.42
CA GLY A 243 -18.68 10.50 10.74
C GLY A 243 -17.22 10.07 10.52
N THR A 244 -16.85 8.82 10.83
CA THR A 244 -15.46 8.34 10.68
C THR A 244 -15.45 6.87 10.30
N ILE A 245 -14.60 6.49 9.35
CA ILE A 245 -14.30 5.10 9.00
C ILE A 245 -12.89 4.80 9.49
N VAL A 246 -12.73 3.71 10.25
CA VAL A 246 -11.42 3.26 10.74
C VAL A 246 -11.07 1.93 10.07
N VAL A 247 -9.94 1.90 9.39
CA VAL A 247 -9.38 0.73 8.72
C VAL A 247 -8.15 0.27 9.50
N SER A 248 -8.07 -1.02 9.80
CA SER A 248 -6.85 -1.64 10.32
C SER A 248 -6.30 -2.62 9.30
N GLU A 249 -5.16 -2.30 8.70
CA GLU A 249 -4.57 -3.07 7.61
C GLU A 249 -3.34 -3.78 8.13
N ASN A 250 -3.23 -5.08 7.90
CA ASN A 250 -2.01 -5.79 8.27
C ASN A 250 -0.89 -5.61 7.22
N VAL A 251 -0.46 -4.36 7.02
CA VAL A 251 0.50 -3.95 5.99
C VAL A 251 1.65 -3.16 6.64
N PRO A 252 2.67 -3.82 7.21
CA PRO A 252 3.72 -3.10 7.94
C PRO A 252 4.58 -2.23 7.02
N GLY A 253 4.83 -0.98 7.43
CA GLY A 253 5.70 -0.04 6.73
C GLY A 253 4.95 0.99 5.89
N GLY A 254 3.68 0.75 5.58
CA GLY A 254 2.83 1.68 4.83
C GLY A 254 3.33 1.95 3.39
N PRO A 255 2.90 3.07 2.79
CA PRO A 255 3.13 3.40 1.38
C PRO A 255 4.57 3.84 1.11
N PHE A 256 4.99 3.80 -0.16
CA PHE A 256 6.28 4.30 -0.65
C PHE A 256 6.24 5.80 -0.95
N SER A 257 5.14 6.29 -1.53
CA SER A 257 4.88 7.71 -1.77
C SER A 257 3.38 8.02 -1.87
N PHE A 258 3.02 9.31 -1.83
CA PHE A 258 1.71 9.80 -2.24
C PHE A 258 1.77 10.68 -3.50
N ASP A 259 2.88 10.65 -4.24
CA ASP A 259 3.00 11.37 -5.51
C ASP A 259 2.65 10.41 -6.66
N PRO A 260 1.56 10.69 -7.41
CA PRO A 260 1.05 9.78 -8.44
C PRO A 260 2.02 9.54 -9.60
N ASP A 261 3.04 10.37 -9.82
CA ASP A 261 3.97 10.20 -10.96
C ASP A 261 5.26 9.46 -10.55
N ILE A 262 5.43 9.13 -9.25
CA ILE A 262 6.58 8.35 -8.74
C ILE A 262 6.17 7.11 -7.94
N ASP A 263 4.99 7.10 -7.30
CA ASP A 263 4.49 5.92 -6.61
C ASP A 263 4.03 4.87 -7.61
N TYR A 264 4.47 3.63 -7.44
CA TYR A 264 4.07 2.53 -8.32
C TYR A 264 3.90 1.24 -7.53
N GLU A 265 3.04 1.30 -6.50
CA GLU A 265 2.79 0.21 -5.57
C GLU A 265 1.38 0.30 -4.94
N SER A 266 0.84 -0.81 -4.43
CA SER A 266 -0.59 -0.94 -4.07
C SER A 266 -1.04 -0.22 -2.80
N VAL A 267 -0.15 0.04 -1.84
CA VAL A 267 -0.44 0.68 -0.55
C VAL A 267 -0.58 2.19 -0.71
N GLY A 268 0.33 2.82 -1.46
CA GLY A 268 0.25 4.23 -1.86
C GLY A 268 -0.91 4.48 -2.81
N PHE A 269 -1.14 3.54 -3.74
CA PHE A 269 -2.27 3.53 -4.66
C PHE A 269 -3.63 3.75 -3.99
N GLU A 270 -3.92 3.02 -2.90
CA GLU A 270 -5.20 3.12 -2.16
C GLU A 270 -5.46 4.56 -1.71
N VAL A 271 -4.41 5.23 -1.21
CA VAL A 271 -4.49 6.62 -0.79
C VAL A 271 -4.61 7.54 -1.99
N ILE A 272 -3.74 7.39 -2.99
CA ILE A 272 -3.64 8.22 -4.20
C ILE A 272 -4.99 8.30 -4.93
N SER A 273 -5.66 7.15 -5.10
CA SER A 273 -6.99 7.05 -5.71
C SER A 273 -8.06 7.92 -5.04
N ASN A 274 -7.90 8.22 -3.75
CA ASN A 274 -8.84 9.01 -2.98
C ASN A 274 -8.45 10.50 -2.90
N ILE A 275 -7.20 10.86 -3.16
CA ILE A 275 -6.68 12.22 -2.99
C ILE A 275 -6.38 12.95 -4.31
N TYR A 276 -6.26 12.23 -5.42
CA TYR A 276 -6.17 12.79 -6.77
C TYR A 276 -7.31 12.28 -7.64
N GLY A 277 -7.86 13.17 -8.47
CA GLY A 277 -8.88 12.82 -9.45
C GLY A 277 -8.26 12.60 -10.83
N THR A 278 -8.89 11.75 -11.63
CA THR A 278 -8.58 11.49 -13.05
C THR A 278 -9.65 12.11 -13.95
N LEU A 279 -9.46 12.08 -15.27
CA LEU A 279 -10.49 12.58 -16.19
C LEU A 279 -11.75 11.68 -16.19
N ILE A 280 -11.54 10.36 -16.16
CA ILE A 280 -12.58 9.32 -16.21
C ILE A 280 -12.16 8.16 -15.31
N GLN A 281 -13.10 7.31 -14.90
CA GLN A 281 -12.80 6.11 -14.11
C GLN A 281 -13.59 4.89 -14.59
N TYR A 282 -13.24 3.71 -14.11
CA TYR A 282 -14.02 2.49 -14.31
C TYR A 282 -15.38 2.53 -13.59
N TYR A 283 -16.36 1.85 -14.17
CA TYR A 283 -17.67 1.67 -13.57
C TYR A 283 -17.67 0.46 -12.61
N GLY A 284 -17.16 0.67 -11.40
CA GLY A 284 -16.94 -0.39 -10.40
C GLY A 284 -15.98 -1.45 -10.94
N ALA A 285 -16.28 -2.74 -10.68
CA ALA A 285 -15.49 -3.89 -11.15
C ALA A 285 -15.44 -4.10 -12.68
N ASN A 286 -15.96 -3.19 -13.51
CA ASN A 286 -16.01 -3.40 -14.95
C ASN A 286 -14.68 -3.03 -15.62
N THR A 287 -14.15 -3.89 -16.49
CA THR A 287 -12.87 -3.69 -17.19
C THR A 287 -12.95 -2.86 -18.48
N THR A 288 -14.15 -2.55 -18.99
CA THR A 288 -14.36 -1.96 -20.33
C THR A 288 -15.31 -0.76 -20.34
N LYS A 289 -15.88 -0.40 -19.20
CA LYS A 289 -16.89 0.65 -19.07
C LYS A 289 -16.39 1.76 -18.17
N PHE A 290 -16.39 2.97 -18.73
CA PHE A 290 -15.89 4.17 -18.06
C PHE A 290 -17.01 5.17 -17.73
N ILE A 291 -16.80 5.95 -16.68
CA ILE A 291 -17.64 7.04 -16.21
C ILE A 291 -16.82 8.33 -16.03
N PRO A 292 -17.41 9.52 -16.21
CA PRO A 292 -16.67 10.78 -16.16
C PRO A 292 -16.47 11.28 -14.71
N GLU A 293 -15.22 11.54 -14.32
CA GLU A 293 -14.87 12.11 -13.01
C GLU A 293 -14.61 13.62 -13.12
N LEU A 294 -13.39 14.07 -13.43
CA LEU A 294 -13.07 15.48 -13.65
C LEU A 294 -13.51 15.96 -15.04
N ALA A 295 -13.64 15.07 -16.01
CA ALA A 295 -14.26 15.38 -17.31
C ALA A 295 -15.78 15.55 -17.16
N GLU A 296 -16.39 16.39 -18.00
CA GLU A 296 -17.85 16.59 -18.03
C GLU A 296 -18.58 15.32 -18.51
N TYR A 297 -18.00 14.65 -19.51
CA TYR A 297 -18.47 13.41 -20.11
C TYR A 297 -17.31 12.58 -20.68
N VAL A 298 -17.51 11.27 -20.81
CA VAL A 298 -16.56 10.38 -21.51
C VAL A 298 -16.66 10.67 -23.02
N PRO A 299 -15.55 11.01 -23.72
CA PRO A 299 -15.55 11.26 -25.16
C PRO A 299 -16.05 10.06 -25.97
N THR A 300 -16.58 10.32 -27.17
CA THR A 300 -17.03 9.28 -28.11
C THR A 300 -16.61 9.60 -29.53
N VAL A 301 -16.65 8.61 -30.43
CA VAL A 301 -16.29 8.81 -31.84
C VAL A 301 -17.23 9.82 -32.49
N GLY A 302 -16.65 10.91 -33.01
CA GLY A 302 -17.39 12.04 -33.58
C GLY A 302 -17.82 13.10 -32.56
N ASN A 303 -17.55 12.88 -31.26
CA ASN A 303 -17.75 13.86 -30.20
C ASN A 303 -16.61 13.75 -29.16
N GLY A 304 -15.51 14.45 -29.45
CA GLY A 304 -14.28 14.42 -28.65
C GLY A 304 -13.24 13.42 -29.18
N ILE A 305 -13.63 12.35 -29.90
CA ILE A 305 -12.68 11.44 -30.53
C ILE A 305 -12.78 11.56 -32.05
N ASN A 306 -11.64 11.75 -32.73
CA ASN A 306 -11.61 11.79 -34.19
C ASN A 306 -11.82 10.40 -34.82
N SER A 307 -12.14 10.34 -36.12
CA SER A 307 -12.48 9.07 -36.79
C SER A 307 -11.31 8.11 -36.96
N ASN A 308 -10.08 8.59 -36.77
CA ASN A 308 -8.85 7.82 -36.95
C ASN A 308 -8.23 7.42 -35.60
N TYR A 309 -8.86 7.76 -34.48
CA TYR A 309 -8.42 7.45 -33.13
C TYR A 309 -7.02 7.97 -32.77
N THR A 310 -6.66 9.15 -33.30
CA THR A 310 -5.38 9.82 -33.02
C THR A 310 -5.56 11.10 -32.20
N GLU A 311 -6.79 11.53 -31.94
CA GLU A 311 -7.09 12.71 -31.14
C GLU A 311 -8.22 12.41 -30.17
N TYR A 312 -7.98 12.67 -28.90
CA TYR A 312 -8.92 12.50 -27.79
C TYR A 312 -9.06 13.80 -27.03
N THR A 313 -10.18 14.49 -27.22
CA THR A 313 -10.52 15.74 -26.55
C THR A 313 -11.47 15.49 -25.39
N PHE A 314 -11.04 15.89 -24.18
CA PHE A 314 -11.87 15.93 -22.98
C PHE A 314 -12.26 17.37 -22.66
N VAL A 315 -13.51 17.55 -22.24
CA VAL A 315 -14.02 18.80 -21.68
C VAL A 315 -14.05 18.62 -20.17
N LEU A 316 -13.45 19.54 -19.42
CA LEU A 316 -13.47 19.51 -17.95
C LEU A 316 -14.79 20.01 -17.39
N ARG A 317 -15.15 19.52 -16.20
CA ARG A 317 -16.27 20.06 -15.46
C ARG A 317 -16.01 21.52 -15.04
N PRO A 318 -17.01 22.40 -15.11
CA PRO A 318 -16.84 23.76 -14.65
C PRO A 318 -16.71 23.83 -13.13
N GLY A 319 -15.78 24.65 -12.65
CA GLY A 319 -15.67 25.01 -11.23
C GLY A 319 -14.93 24.03 -10.34
N LEU A 320 -14.17 23.09 -10.93
CA LEU A 320 -13.26 22.19 -10.20
C LEU A 320 -12.23 22.99 -9.39
N ARG A 321 -11.89 22.47 -8.22
CA ARG A 321 -10.93 23.08 -7.29
C ARG A 321 -10.17 22.02 -6.50
N ALA A 322 -8.89 22.29 -6.26
CA ALA A 322 -8.09 21.55 -5.31
C ALA A 322 -8.51 21.82 -3.86
N SER A 323 -8.01 21.02 -2.92
CA SER A 323 -8.29 21.12 -1.48
C SER A 323 -7.88 22.47 -0.89
N ASN A 324 -6.86 23.11 -1.44
CA ASN A 324 -6.39 24.44 -1.05
C ASN A 324 -7.26 25.59 -1.61
N GLY A 325 -8.22 25.27 -2.49
CA GLY A 325 -9.14 26.19 -3.13
C GLY A 325 -8.67 26.74 -4.48
N ASP A 326 -7.47 26.38 -4.96
CA ASP A 326 -6.99 26.75 -6.29
C ASP A 326 -7.89 26.10 -7.38
N PRO A 327 -8.20 26.82 -8.47
CA PRO A 327 -9.00 26.27 -9.56
C PRO A 327 -8.21 25.21 -10.31
N ILE A 328 -8.85 24.09 -10.64
CA ILE A 328 -8.30 23.07 -11.53
C ILE A 328 -8.86 23.29 -12.93
N THR A 329 -7.97 23.46 -13.90
CA THR A 329 -8.25 23.87 -15.28
C THR A 329 -7.60 22.94 -16.30
N ALA A 330 -7.83 23.19 -17.58
CA ALA A 330 -7.19 22.42 -18.65
C ALA A 330 -5.65 22.55 -18.64
N TYR A 331 -5.11 23.64 -18.07
CA TYR A 331 -3.67 23.81 -17.87
C TYR A 331 -3.10 22.79 -16.87
N ASP A 332 -3.80 22.53 -15.76
CA ASP A 332 -3.34 21.61 -14.73
C ASP A 332 -3.30 20.16 -15.24
N VAL A 333 -4.25 19.80 -16.10
CA VAL A 333 -4.23 18.50 -16.80
C VAL A 333 -3.06 18.39 -17.76
N TRP A 334 -2.84 19.41 -18.60
CA TRP A 334 -1.69 19.46 -19.51
C TRP A 334 -0.35 19.39 -18.77
N TYR A 335 -0.26 20.10 -17.64
CA TYR A 335 0.93 20.11 -16.80
C TYR A 335 1.21 18.73 -16.18
N SER A 336 0.17 18.10 -15.61
CA SER A 336 0.30 16.79 -14.94
C SER A 336 0.72 15.72 -15.94
N VAL A 337 0.11 15.68 -17.13
CA VAL A 337 0.48 14.73 -18.19
C VAL A 337 1.91 14.95 -18.69
N ILE A 338 2.39 16.20 -18.78
CA ILE A 338 3.80 16.45 -19.11
C ILE A 338 4.72 15.96 -17.99
N ARG A 339 4.36 16.20 -16.73
CA ARG A 339 5.14 15.75 -15.57
C ARG A 339 5.28 14.23 -15.57
N ASP A 340 4.18 13.53 -15.76
CA ASP A 340 4.12 12.07 -15.87
C ASP A 340 5.06 11.54 -16.96
N MET A 341 5.00 12.09 -18.18
CA MET A 341 5.90 11.69 -19.28
C MET A 341 7.38 11.97 -18.97
N LEU A 342 7.70 13.03 -18.21
CA LEU A 342 9.07 13.30 -17.77
C LEU A 342 9.53 12.28 -16.72
N CYS A 343 8.63 11.80 -15.87
CA CYS A 343 8.97 10.80 -14.87
C CYS A 343 8.90 9.35 -15.38
N ALA A 344 8.49 9.10 -16.63
CA ALA A 344 8.32 7.76 -17.20
C ALA A 344 9.56 6.84 -17.18
N GLY A 345 10.77 7.42 -17.09
CA GLY A 345 12.03 6.68 -16.95
C GLY A 345 12.60 6.65 -15.53
N GLY A 346 11.80 7.03 -14.53
CA GLY A 346 12.20 7.12 -13.13
C GLY A 346 12.65 5.79 -12.53
N THR A 347 13.28 5.84 -11.36
CA THR A 347 13.83 4.64 -10.69
C THR A 347 13.68 4.74 -9.16
N PRO A 348 13.06 3.76 -8.45
CA PRO A 348 12.34 2.58 -8.96
C PRO A 348 11.31 2.92 -10.05
N GLY A 349 10.93 1.94 -10.87
CA GLY A 349 10.03 2.17 -12.02
C GLY A 349 8.78 2.97 -11.61
N THR A 350 8.37 3.88 -12.46
CA THR A 350 7.26 4.83 -12.22
C THR A 350 6.09 4.51 -13.15
N PRO A 351 4.86 4.95 -12.87
CA PRO A 351 3.71 4.66 -13.73
C PRO A 351 3.71 5.43 -15.07
N GLY A 352 4.56 6.46 -15.24
CA GLY A 352 4.47 7.34 -16.40
C GLY A 352 4.74 6.70 -17.76
N TRP A 353 5.32 5.49 -17.80
CA TRP A 353 5.41 4.73 -19.04
C TRP A 353 4.03 4.40 -19.64
N ILE A 354 2.98 4.29 -18.80
CA ILE A 354 1.63 3.84 -19.17
C ILE A 354 0.96 4.81 -20.14
N LEU A 355 1.04 6.12 -19.88
CA LEU A 355 0.54 7.14 -20.82
C LEU A 355 1.55 7.40 -21.94
N THR A 356 2.84 7.42 -21.60
CA THR A 356 3.91 7.75 -22.55
C THR A 356 3.93 6.82 -23.77
N GLN A 357 3.65 5.52 -23.60
CA GLN A 357 3.59 4.55 -24.71
C GLN A 357 2.56 4.90 -25.80
N TYR A 358 1.50 5.61 -25.45
CA TYR A 358 0.47 6.04 -26.40
C TYR A 358 0.70 7.45 -26.95
N LEU A 359 1.56 8.24 -26.31
CA LEU A 359 1.73 9.66 -26.57
C LEU A 359 3.04 9.99 -27.30
N ILE A 360 4.07 9.15 -27.13
CA ILE A 360 5.40 9.38 -27.69
C ILE A 360 5.71 8.34 -28.79
N PRO A 361 6.12 8.77 -29.99
CA PRO A 361 6.36 7.85 -31.10
C PRO A 361 7.63 7.00 -30.88
N ASN A 362 7.53 5.69 -31.09
CA ASN A 362 8.62 4.72 -30.87
C ASN A 362 9.18 4.74 -29.44
N TYR A 363 8.34 5.07 -28.46
CA TYR A 363 8.71 5.02 -27.05
C TYR A 363 9.07 3.59 -26.64
N THR A 364 10.11 3.46 -25.80
CA THR A 364 10.43 2.22 -25.11
C THR A 364 9.92 2.35 -23.68
N PRO A 365 8.97 1.50 -23.23
CA PRO A 365 8.48 1.51 -21.86
C PRO A 365 9.59 1.58 -20.82
N PHE A 366 9.33 2.28 -19.70
CA PHE A 366 10.25 2.44 -18.56
C PHE A 366 11.55 3.22 -18.87
N THR A 367 11.58 3.99 -19.96
CA THR A 367 12.74 4.84 -20.31
C THR A 367 12.40 6.32 -20.27
N PHE A 368 13.42 7.17 -20.09
CA PHE A 368 13.26 8.62 -20.21
C PHE A 368 13.05 9.01 -21.67
N VAL A 369 12.16 9.97 -21.92
CA VAL A 369 11.89 10.48 -23.25
C VAL A 369 13.01 11.41 -23.71
N VAL A 370 13.56 12.25 -22.82
CA VAL A 370 14.68 13.15 -23.14
C VAL A 370 16.01 12.52 -22.75
N THR A 371 16.59 11.74 -23.67
CA THR A 371 17.78 10.92 -23.33
C THR A 371 19.09 11.70 -23.17
N ALA A 372 19.12 12.97 -23.57
CA ALA A 372 20.28 13.85 -23.44
C ALA A 372 19.86 15.33 -23.33
N PRO A 373 20.70 16.21 -22.75
CA PRO A 373 20.33 17.62 -22.57
C PRO A 373 20.12 18.41 -23.88
N ASN A 374 20.55 17.88 -25.02
CA ASN A 374 20.34 18.47 -26.34
C ASN A 374 19.31 17.71 -27.19
N ASP A 375 18.58 16.76 -26.61
CA ASP A 375 17.54 15.97 -27.28
C ASP A 375 16.27 16.80 -27.52
N SER A 376 16.37 17.68 -28.52
CA SER A 376 15.29 18.59 -28.90
C SER A 376 14.07 17.85 -29.45
N GLN A 377 14.25 16.61 -29.94
CA GLN A 377 13.16 15.80 -30.48
C GLN A 377 12.27 15.30 -29.34
N GLY A 378 12.83 14.65 -28.32
CA GLY A 378 12.04 14.19 -27.17
C GLY A 378 11.29 15.33 -26.49
N ALA A 379 11.94 16.49 -26.33
CA ALA A 379 11.28 17.67 -25.76
C ALA A 379 10.13 18.22 -26.62
N GLU A 380 10.26 18.17 -27.94
CA GLU A 380 9.18 18.55 -28.88
C GLU A 380 8.04 17.54 -28.87
N GLU A 381 8.34 16.24 -28.80
CA GLU A 381 7.35 15.16 -28.71
C GLU A 381 6.51 15.26 -27.44
N ILE A 382 7.13 15.47 -26.27
CA ILE A 382 6.43 15.71 -24.99
C ILE A 382 5.42 16.87 -25.09
N ILE A 383 5.85 18.00 -25.65
CA ILE A 383 4.97 19.19 -25.75
C ILE A 383 3.84 18.96 -26.75
N ASN A 384 4.08 18.21 -27.82
CA ASN A 384 3.09 17.97 -28.87
C ASN A 384 2.10 16.85 -28.52
N ALA A 385 2.42 15.99 -27.55
CA ALA A 385 1.57 14.89 -27.09
C ALA A 385 0.22 15.37 -26.52
N ILE A 386 0.16 16.57 -25.94
CA ILE A 386 -1.08 17.11 -25.36
C ILE A 386 -1.18 18.63 -25.55
N SER A 387 -2.38 19.10 -25.85
CA SER A 387 -2.70 20.53 -25.90
C SER A 387 -3.89 20.89 -25.01
N TYR A 388 -3.94 22.14 -24.53
CA TYR A 388 -5.03 22.64 -23.70
C TYR A 388 -5.60 23.96 -24.22
N ASN A 389 -6.84 24.24 -23.84
CA ASN A 389 -7.50 25.52 -24.10
C ASN A 389 -8.36 25.93 -22.90
N ASN A 390 -7.85 26.86 -22.08
CA ASN A 390 -8.56 27.40 -20.90
C ASN A 390 -9.81 28.22 -21.23
N ALA A 391 -10.01 28.65 -22.48
CA ALA A 391 -11.24 29.36 -22.85
C ALA A 391 -12.43 28.40 -23.02
N THR A 392 -12.16 27.14 -23.35
CA THR A 392 -13.15 26.07 -23.51
C THR A 392 -13.04 24.98 -22.45
N ASP A 393 -12.07 25.10 -21.53
CA ASP A 393 -11.69 24.09 -20.54
C ASP A 393 -11.53 22.68 -21.15
N THR A 394 -10.83 22.62 -22.29
CA THR A 394 -10.58 21.38 -23.02
C THR A 394 -9.12 21.00 -23.06
N VAL A 395 -8.82 19.71 -22.93
CA VAL A 395 -7.53 19.12 -23.27
C VAL A 395 -7.69 18.17 -24.46
N THR A 396 -6.69 18.10 -25.32
CA THR A 396 -6.64 17.15 -26.45
C THR A 396 -5.32 16.40 -26.43
N PHE A 397 -5.40 15.08 -26.31
CA PHE A 397 -4.27 14.17 -26.47
C PHE A 397 -4.08 13.86 -27.95
N HIS A 398 -2.83 13.88 -28.40
CA HIS A 398 -2.41 13.67 -29.79
C HIS A 398 -1.57 12.40 -29.87
N LEU A 399 -2.20 11.31 -30.31
CA LEU A 399 -1.56 10.00 -30.35
C LEU A 399 -0.87 9.85 -31.72
N PRO A 400 0.40 9.40 -31.76
CA PRO A 400 1.17 9.26 -33.00
C PRO A 400 0.61 8.15 -33.90
N GLU A 401 -0.10 7.18 -33.32
CA GLU A 401 -0.76 6.08 -34.01
C GLU A 401 -2.21 5.90 -33.54
N PRO A 402 -3.10 5.29 -34.35
CA PRO A 402 -4.46 4.97 -33.93
C PRO A 402 -4.48 4.03 -32.71
N VAL A 403 -5.09 4.46 -31.60
CA VAL A 403 -5.31 3.62 -30.41
C VAL A 403 -6.80 3.57 -30.12
N SER A 404 -7.35 2.39 -29.87
CA SER A 404 -8.79 2.25 -29.61
C SER A 404 -9.22 3.03 -28.35
N PRO A 405 -10.48 3.52 -28.28
CA PRO A 405 -10.95 4.19 -27.06
C PRO A 405 -10.88 3.31 -25.83
N GLU A 406 -11.06 2.00 -25.98
CA GLU A 406 -10.95 1.03 -24.88
C GLU A 406 -9.55 1.04 -24.28
N ALA A 407 -8.51 0.87 -25.10
CA ALA A 407 -7.11 0.86 -24.63
C ALA A 407 -6.63 2.22 -24.12
N PHE A 408 -7.03 3.33 -24.76
CA PHE A 408 -6.60 4.64 -24.27
C PHE A 408 -7.31 5.03 -22.97
N PHE A 409 -8.59 4.68 -22.81
CA PHE A 409 -9.34 5.01 -21.60
C PHE A 409 -8.89 4.22 -20.38
N THR A 410 -8.34 3.01 -20.52
CA THR A 410 -7.78 2.29 -19.39
C THR A 410 -6.60 3.05 -18.78
N ALA A 411 -5.70 3.59 -19.61
CA ALA A 411 -4.55 4.39 -19.17
C ALA A 411 -4.94 5.75 -18.57
N ILE A 412 -5.92 6.45 -19.16
CA ILE A 412 -6.41 7.73 -18.62
C ILE A 412 -7.14 7.55 -17.26
N ALA A 413 -7.67 6.35 -16.99
CA ALA A 413 -8.41 6.06 -15.78
C ALA A 413 -7.54 5.67 -14.58
N ASP A 414 -6.24 5.47 -14.79
CA ASP A 414 -5.29 5.12 -13.73
C ASP A 414 -4.86 6.39 -12.95
N PRO A 415 -5.15 6.49 -11.65
CA PRO A 415 -4.71 7.63 -10.85
C PRO A 415 -3.19 7.64 -10.62
N LEU A 416 -2.48 6.53 -10.82
CA LEU A 416 -1.03 6.56 -10.98
C LEU A 416 -0.68 7.07 -12.38
N GLY A 417 0.10 8.13 -12.43
CA GLY A 417 0.47 8.86 -13.65
C GLY A 417 -0.62 9.73 -14.29
N ALA A 418 -1.89 9.31 -14.34
CA ALA A 418 -2.98 10.15 -14.87
C ALA A 418 -3.69 11.02 -13.82
N GLY A 419 -3.27 10.94 -12.54
CA GLY A 419 -3.75 11.78 -11.46
C GLY A 419 -3.48 13.26 -11.70
N ILE A 420 -4.52 14.10 -11.64
CA ILE A 420 -4.34 15.54 -11.92
C ILE A 420 -3.79 16.26 -10.68
N LEU A 421 -2.64 16.90 -10.82
CA LEU A 421 -1.95 17.66 -9.78
C LEU A 421 -2.26 19.17 -9.87
N ASP A 422 -2.17 19.88 -8.74
CA ASP A 422 -2.20 21.35 -8.70
C ASP A 422 -0.83 21.90 -9.15
N ALA A 423 -0.73 22.29 -10.42
CA ALA A 423 0.51 22.79 -11.02
C ALA A 423 1.07 24.01 -10.27
N LYS A 424 0.18 24.87 -9.76
CA LYS A 424 0.55 26.07 -9.01
C LYS A 424 1.11 25.72 -7.63
N TRP A 425 0.66 24.64 -7.01
CA TRP A 425 1.25 24.13 -5.78
C TRP A 425 2.62 23.49 -6.01
N LEU A 426 2.79 22.67 -7.05
CA LEU A 426 4.10 22.08 -7.43
C LEU A 426 5.17 23.17 -7.60
N GLU A 427 4.85 24.25 -8.31
CA GLU A 427 5.75 25.41 -8.43
C GLU A 427 6.10 26.07 -7.08
N GLN A 428 5.16 26.13 -6.15
CA GLN A 428 5.37 26.76 -4.83
C GLN A 428 6.31 25.95 -3.94
N VAL A 429 6.22 24.62 -3.99
CA VAL A 429 7.06 23.71 -3.19
C VAL A 429 8.39 23.37 -3.87
N GLY A 430 8.66 23.97 -5.02
CA GLY A 430 9.93 23.85 -5.74
C GLY A 430 10.05 22.62 -6.63
N ASP A 431 8.93 21.96 -6.95
CA ASP A 431 8.87 20.83 -7.89
C ASP A 431 8.31 21.22 -9.27
N GLY A 432 8.41 22.51 -9.61
CA GLY A 432 7.85 23.04 -10.84
C GLY A 432 8.68 22.72 -12.09
N ILE A 433 8.01 22.33 -13.17
CA ILE A 433 8.62 22.12 -14.49
C ILE A 433 9.13 23.45 -15.07
N ASN A 434 10.39 23.45 -15.51
CA ASN A 434 10.99 24.59 -16.17
C ASN A 434 10.72 24.55 -17.69
N PHE A 435 9.77 25.37 -18.17
CA PHE A 435 9.44 25.50 -19.60
C PHE A 435 10.33 26.48 -20.39
N THR A 436 11.54 26.77 -19.90
CA THR A 436 12.44 27.70 -20.61
C THR A 436 12.77 27.15 -22.01
N GLY A 437 12.54 27.97 -23.04
CA GLY A 437 12.74 27.58 -24.43
C GLY A 437 11.42 27.31 -25.18
N LEU A 438 10.36 26.90 -24.48
CA LEU A 438 9.05 26.60 -25.08
C LEU A 438 8.49 27.80 -25.87
N TYR A 439 8.33 28.95 -25.22
CA TYR A 439 7.66 30.12 -25.81
C TYR A 439 8.45 30.78 -26.94
N ASP A 440 9.79 30.67 -26.92
CA ASP A 440 10.67 31.18 -27.98
C ASP A 440 11.02 30.12 -29.04
N HIS A 441 10.40 28.93 -28.96
CA HIS A 441 10.60 27.80 -29.89
C HIS A 441 12.07 27.32 -29.94
N ASN A 442 12.76 27.36 -28.80
CA ASN A 442 14.12 26.87 -28.62
C ASN A 442 14.11 25.51 -27.90
N PHE A 443 13.82 24.45 -28.66
CA PHE A 443 13.70 23.09 -28.11
C PHE A 443 15.00 22.51 -27.56
N THR A 444 16.17 23.02 -27.97
CA THR A 444 17.43 22.62 -27.33
C THR A 444 17.53 23.13 -25.90
N GLN A 445 17.02 24.34 -25.62
CA GLN A 445 16.97 24.86 -24.25
C GLN A 445 15.88 24.19 -23.42
N LEU A 446 14.76 23.82 -24.06
CA LEU A 446 13.70 23.06 -23.40
C LEU A 446 14.17 21.65 -23.04
N ALA A 447 14.87 20.97 -23.94
CA ALA A 447 15.46 19.66 -23.69
C ALA A 447 16.42 19.67 -22.50
N GLU A 448 17.28 20.69 -22.39
CA GLU A 448 18.13 20.82 -21.20
C GLU A 448 17.29 20.95 -19.93
N ALA A 449 16.24 21.76 -19.95
CA ALA A 449 15.37 21.95 -18.78
C ALA A 449 14.63 20.67 -18.39
N PHE A 450 14.12 19.92 -19.37
CA PHE A 450 13.44 18.63 -19.17
C PHE A 450 14.41 17.56 -18.68
N TYR A 451 15.57 17.42 -19.30
CA TYR A 451 16.61 16.48 -18.86
C TYR A 451 16.99 16.69 -17.39
N GLN A 452 17.09 17.94 -16.92
CA GLN A 452 17.35 18.23 -15.51
C GLN A 452 16.18 17.84 -14.59
N TYR A 453 14.94 17.98 -15.05
CA TYR A 453 13.75 17.55 -14.30
C TYR A 453 13.66 16.03 -14.21
N GLU A 454 13.94 15.31 -15.29
CA GLU A 454 13.96 13.83 -15.31
C GLU A 454 14.89 13.25 -14.23
N GLN A 455 15.99 13.95 -13.89
CA GLN A 455 16.89 13.52 -12.81
C GLN A 455 16.27 13.58 -11.40
N THR A 456 15.17 14.32 -11.20
CA THR A 456 14.46 14.38 -9.91
C THR A 456 13.46 13.25 -9.74
N CYS A 457 13.12 12.51 -10.80
CA CYS A 457 12.22 11.37 -10.79
C CYS A 457 12.91 10.05 -10.35
N SER A 458 14.04 10.13 -9.65
CA SER A 458 14.76 8.96 -9.12
C SER A 458 14.92 9.03 -7.61
N GLU A 459 14.86 7.87 -6.96
CA GLU A 459 14.98 7.75 -5.51
C GLU A 459 16.26 8.40 -4.99
N GLY A 460 16.13 9.12 -3.88
CA GLY A 460 17.18 9.98 -3.32
C GLY A 460 17.22 11.41 -3.89
N SER A 461 16.49 11.68 -4.98
CA SER A 461 16.36 13.02 -5.59
C SER A 461 14.94 13.60 -5.53
N TYR A 462 13.96 12.84 -5.04
CA TYR A 462 12.57 13.27 -4.93
C TYR A 462 12.40 14.54 -4.09
N ASN A 463 11.41 15.37 -4.47
CA ASN A 463 10.95 16.45 -3.62
C ASN A 463 10.11 15.89 -2.46
N THR A 464 10.60 15.99 -1.23
CA THR A 464 9.92 15.40 -0.06
C THR A 464 8.56 16.01 0.27
N GLU A 465 8.29 17.26 -0.13
CA GLU A 465 6.95 17.87 0.06
C GLU A 465 5.92 17.30 -0.93
N VAL A 466 6.38 16.87 -2.11
CA VAL A 466 5.54 16.19 -3.13
C VAL A 466 5.46 14.70 -2.87
N GLN A 467 6.54 14.08 -2.39
CA GLN A 467 6.51 12.67 -1.98
C GLN A 467 5.53 12.44 -0.82
N TRP A 468 5.41 13.40 0.11
CA TRP A 468 4.59 13.31 1.32
C TRP A 468 3.69 14.54 1.56
N PRO A 469 2.78 14.88 0.65
CA PRO A 469 1.88 16.01 0.79
C PRO A 469 1.00 15.82 2.02
N SER A 470 0.87 16.87 2.82
CA SER A 470 0.03 16.84 4.01
C SER A 470 -0.59 18.20 4.29
N GLY A 471 -1.81 18.15 4.81
CA GLY A 471 -2.64 19.31 5.11
C GLY A 471 -3.39 19.82 3.89
N GLN A 472 -4.52 20.47 4.15
CA GLN A 472 -5.43 20.97 3.11
C GLN A 472 -4.74 21.86 2.04
N SER A 473 -3.64 22.54 2.39
CA SER A 473 -2.91 23.44 1.49
C SER A 473 -2.14 22.74 0.37
N ALA A 474 -1.96 21.41 0.40
CA ALA A 474 -1.15 20.67 -0.54
C ALA A 474 -1.84 20.30 -1.88
N GLY A 475 -2.90 21.01 -2.26
CA GLY A 475 -3.39 20.97 -3.64
C GLY A 475 -4.09 19.68 -4.12
N PHE A 476 -4.62 18.85 -3.22
CA PHE A 476 -5.27 17.57 -3.58
C PHE A 476 -6.53 17.78 -4.45
N THR A 477 -6.66 17.04 -5.54
CA THR A 477 -7.74 17.23 -6.53
C THR A 477 -8.88 16.22 -6.42
N GLY A 478 -8.69 15.16 -5.65
CA GLY A 478 -9.68 14.10 -5.42
C GLY A 478 -10.73 14.42 -4.34
N PRO A 479 -11.60 13.44 -4.01
CA PRO A 479 -12.66 13.57 -3.01
C PRO A 479 -12.14 13.78 -1.58
N TYR A 480 -10.92 13.36 -1.28
CA TYR A 480 -10.27 13.54 0.02
C TYR A 480 -8.97 14.34 -0.10
N TYR A 481 -8.45 14.77 1.05
CA TYR A 481 -7.09 15.26 1.19
C TYR A 481 -6.39 14.58 2.37
N VAL A 482 -5.06 14.42 2.28
CA VAL A 482 -4.26 13.94 3.42
C VAL A 482 -4.22 15.03 4.48
N ALA A 483 -4.92 14.84 5.59
CA ALA A 483 -4.89 15.78 6.71
C ALA A 483 -3.60 15.62 7.52
N VAL A 484 -3.19 14.37 7.76
CA VAL A 484 -2.00 14.00 8.51
C VAL A 484 -1.50 12.65 7.98
N TYR A 485 -0.19 12.56 7.76
CA TYR A 485 0.52 11.30 7.53
C TYR A 485 1.54 11.06 8.64
N THR A 486 1.53 9.84 9.17
CA THR A 486 2.49 9.35 10.14
C THR A 486 3.26 8.21 9.48
N PRO A 487 4.54 8.42 9.10
CA PRO A 487 5.29 7.47 8.28
C PRO A 487 5.21 6.01 8.77
N GLY A 488 4.76 5.14 7.87
CA GLY A 488 4.54 3.69 8.07
C GLY A 488 3.56 3.29 9.19
N GLN A 489 2.77 4.22 9.72
CA GLN A 489 1.89 3.97 10.87
C GLN A 489 0.43 4.28 10.58
N SER A 490 0.13 5.45 10.04
CA SER A 490 -1.24 5.84 9.75
C SER A 490 -1.35 7.01 8.80
N VAL A 491 -2.47 7.10 8.10
CA VAL A 491 -2.89 8.30 7.37
C VAL A 491 -4.33 8.68 7.77
N VAL A 492 -4.58 9.99 7.83
CA VAL A 492 -5.90 10.57 8.09
C VAL A 492 -6.36 11.31 6.85
N LEU A 493 -7.40 10.82 6.20
CA LEU A 493 -8.02 11.45 5.05
C LEU A 493 -9.28 12.21 5.48
N LYS A 494 -9.40 13.46 5.05
CA LYS A 494 -10.59 14.29 5.30
C LYS A 494 -11.26 14.67 3.99
N PRO A 495 -12.60 14.82 3.97
CA PRO A 495 -13.31 15.27 2.78
C PRO A 495 -12.72 16.57 2.23
N ASN A 496 -12.39 16.59 0.94
CA ASN A 496 -12.01 17.81 0.23
C ASN A 496 -13.18 18.80 0.30
N PRO A 497 -13.02 19.97 0.97
CA PRO A 497 -14.12 20.90 1.18
C PRO A 497 -14.66 21.49 -0.13
N TYR A 498 -13.88 21.43 -1.21
CA TYR A 498 -14.22 21.93 -2.54
C TYR A 498 -14.63 20.85 -3.54
N TRP A 499 -14.67 19.57 -3.14
CA TRP A 499 -15.17 18.50 -4.01
C TRP A 499 -16.62 18.79 -4.44
N PRO A 500 -16.96 18.69 -5.74
CA PRO A 500 -18.29 19.03 -6.23
C PRO A 500 -19.39 18.13 -5.65
N ASN A 501 -20.62 18.65 -5.59
CA ASN A 501 -21.76 17.94 -4.98
C ASN A 501 -22.63 17.19 -6.00
N ASP A 502 -22.32 17.34 -7.28
CA ASP A 502 -23.20 17.02 -8.41
C ASP A 502 -22.49 16.19 -9.48
N ILE A 503 -21.40 15.51 -9.14
CA ILE A 503 -20.76 14.53 -10.02
C ILE A 503 -21.61 13.24 -10.00
N PRO A 504 -22.19 12.82 -11.13
CA PRO A 504 -22.93 11.56 -11.20
C PRO A 504 -22.01 10.38 -10.84
N TYR A 505 -22.50 9.39 -10.09
CA TYR A 505 -21.79 8.19 -9.61
C TYR A 505 -20.80 8.39 -8.45
N PHE A 506 -20.27 9.59 -8.27
CA PHE A 506 -19.28 9.88 -7.22
C PHE A 506 -19.94 10.49 -5.98
N PRO A 507 -19.88 9.84 -4.80
CA PRO A 507 -20.40 10.44 -3.60
C PRO A 507 -19.55 11.66 -3.20
N ARG A 508 -20.21 12.68 -2.63
CA ARG A 508 -19.47 13.63 -1.80
C ARG A 508 -19.16 12.96 -0.48
N PRO A 509 -17.88 12.74 -0.12
CA PRO A 509 -17.54 12.12 1.14
C PRO A 509 -17.95 13.01 2.31
N ASN A 510 -18.44 12.39 3.38
CA ASN A 510 -18.79 13.07 4.62
C ASN A 510 -17.99 12.55 5.82
N ASP A 511 -17.44 11.35 5.71
CA ASP A 511 -16.69 10.69 6.77
C ASP A 511 -15.20 11.03 6.69
N THR A 512 -14.55 11.13 7.86
CA THR A 512 -13.08 11.09 7.95
C THR A 512 -12.64 9.63 7.84
N VAL A 513 -11.61 9.34 7.06
CA VAL A 513 -11.03 7.98 7.00
C VAL A 513 -9.72 7.98 7.77
N ILE A 514 -9.54 6.99 8.64
CA ILE A 514 -8.27 6.72 9.30
C ILE A 514 -7.83 5.33 8.91
N ILE A 515 -6.66 5.24 8.28
CA ILE A 515 -6.03 3.98 7.93
C ILE A 515 -4.87 3.76 8.89
N TYR A 516 -4.87 2.61 9.56
CA TYR A 516 -3.77 2.16 10.41
C TYR A 516 -3.05 1.01 9.73
N TRP A 517 -1.77 1.21 9.45
CA TRP A 517 -0.87 0.14 8.99
C TRP A 517 -0.32 -0.58 10.22
N VAL A 518 -0.94 -1.71 10.51
CA VAL A 518 -0.70 -2.52 11.70
C VAL A 518 0.22 -3.67 11.33
N LYS A 519 1.29 -3.82 12.10
CA LYS A 519 2.27 -4.86 11.84
C LYS A 519 1.86 -6.24 12.29
N ASP A 520 1.22 -6.31 13.44
CA ASP A 520 0.85 -7.55 14.10
C ASP A 520 -0.59 -7.94 13.71
N PRO A 521 -0.80 -9.11 13.06
CA PRO A 521 -2.12 -9.50 12.61
C PRO A 521 -3.13 -9.68 13.76
N GLU A 522 -2.67 -10.12 14.94
CA GLU A 522 -3.54 -10.27 16.12
C GLU A 522 -4.05 -8.90 16.58
N THR A 523 -3.17 -7.89 16.59
CA THR A 523 -3.54 -6.51 16.91
C THR A 523 -4.58 -5.96 15.92
N ALA A 524 -4.39 -6.18 14.61
CA ALA A 524 -5.35 -5.76 13.58
C ALA A 524 -6.71 -6.48 13.75
N TYR A 525 -6.68 -7.80 13.92
CA TYR A 525 -7.87 -8.61 14.20
C TYR A 525 -8.60 -8.12 15.45
N GLU A 526 -7.89 -7.86 16.55
CA GLU A 526 -8.50 -7.42 17.82
C GLU A 526 -9.04 -5.98 17.72
N MET A 527 -8.37 -5.07 17.00
CA MET A 527 -8.90 -3.73 16.69
C MET A 527 -10.27 -3.86 16.02
N PHE A 528 -10.40 -4.73 15.03
CA PHE A 528 -11.67 -5.01 14.38
C PHE A 528 -12.66 -5.72 15.31
N ALA A 529 -12.29 -6.84 15.92
CA ALA A 529 -13.16 -7.66 16.76
C ALA A 529 -13.79 -6.87 17.93
N SER A 530 -13.02 -5.97 18.56
CA SER A 530 -13.48 -5.09 19.64
C SER A 530 -14.34 -3.91 19.17
N GLY A 531 -14.37 -3.61 17.87
CA GLY A 531 -15.11 -2.49 17.30
C GLY A 531 -14.33 -1.18 17.23
N GLN A 532 -13.01 -1.20 17.46
CA GLN A 532 -12.15 -0.04 17.23
C GLN A 532 -11.92 0.25 15.75
N ALA A 533 -11.89 -0.80 14.91
CA ALA A 533 -11.87 -0.70 13.46
C ALA A 533 -13.20 -1.18 12.85
N ASP A 534 -13.58 -0.52 11.76
CA ASP A 534 -14.76 -0.81 10.95
C ASP A 534 -14.46 -1.80 9.82
N ILE A 535 -13.21 -1.82 9.36
CA ILE A 535 -12.70 -2.63 8.26
C ILE A 535 -11.35 -3.23 8.69
N VAL A 536 -11.10 -4.49 8.35
CA VAL A 536 -9.78 -5.12 8.49
C VAL A 536 -9.37 -5.83 7.20
N THR A 537 -8.14 -5.58 6.75
CA THR A 537 -7.56 -6.15 5.53
C THR A 537 -6.17 -6.75 5.81
N GLY A 538 -5.64 -7.53 4.87
CA GLY A 538 -4.29 -8.09 4.93
C GLY A 538 -4.04 -9.18 5.98
N LEU A 539 -5.05 -9.64 6.73
CA LEU A 539 -4.85 -10.69 7.75
C LEU A 539 -4.41 -12.01 7.10
N PRO A 540 -3.45 -12.76 7.69
CA PRO A 540 -3.07 -14.09 7.22
C PRO A 540 -4.26 -15.05 7.18
N SER A 541 -4.23 -16.01 6.26
CA SER A 541 -5.31 -16.99 6.04
C SER A 541 -5.73 -17.75 7.31
N SER A 542 -4.81 -17.91 8.27
CA SER A 542 -5.07 -18.53 9.58
C SER A 542 -6.13 -17.82 10.44
N TYR A 543 -6.47 -16.56 10.14
CA TYR A 543 -7.49 -15.78 10.86
C TYR A 543 -8.91 -15.99 10.33
N ILE A 544 -9.09 -16.57 9.12
CA ILE A 544 -10.44 -16.79 8.55
C ILE A 544 -11.38 -17.53 9.51
N PRO A 545 -10.99 -18.63 10.19
CA PRO A 545 -11.89 -19.30 11.14
C PRO A 545 -12.36 -18.41 12.31
N LEU A 546 -11.53 -17.44 12.74
CA LEU A 546 -11.92 -16.48 13.79
C LEU A 546 -12.95 -15.48 13.24
N LEU A 547 -12.72 -15.00 12.00
CA LEU A 547 -13.60 -14.06 11.29
C LEU A 547 -14.96 -14.69 10.96
N GLU A 548 -15.01 -15.91 10.45
CA GLU A 548 -16.26 -16.67 10.27
C GLU A 548 -16.99 -16.84 11.61
N GLY A 549 -16.25 -16.97 12.72
CA GLY A 549 -16.79 -16.99 14.07
C GLY A 549 -17.43 -15.66 14.50
N LEU A 550 -16.94 -14.51 14.01
CA LEU A 550 -17.56 -13.19 14.20
C LEU A 550 -18.77 -13.00 13.28
N GLU A 551 -18.69 -13.45 12.03
CA GLU A 551 -19.79 -13.41 11.08
C GLU A 551 -20.99 -14.24 11.55
N ALA A 552 -20.75 -15.45 12.06
CA ALA A 552 -21.79 -16.30 12.64
C ALA A 552 -22.51 -15.66 13.84
N LYS A 553 -21.88 -14.67 14.50
CA LYS A 553 -22.47 -13.87 15.59
C LYS A 553 -23.11 -12.57 15.11
N GLY A 554 -23.05 -12.27 13.81
CA GLY A 554 -23.50 -11.00 13.24
C GLY A 554 -22.63 -9.83 13.67
N GLN A 555 -21.31 -10.04 13.80
CA GLN A 555 -20.32 -9.02 14.24
C GLN A 555 -19.33 -8.65 13.13
N ALA A 556 -19.36 -9.35 12.01
CA ALA A 556 -18.57 -9.12 10.80
C ALA A 556 -19.39 -9.53 9.57
N SER A 557 -19.02 -9.02 8.41
CA SER A 557 -19.46 -9.49 7.10
C SER A 557 -18.23 -9.76 6.26
N LEU A 558 -18.11 -10.97 5.70
CA LEU A 558 -17.01 -11.34 4.81
C LEU A 558 -17.49 -11.29 3.36
N TYR A 559 -16.68 -10.71 2.49
CA TYR A 559 -16.97 -10.62 1.06
C TYR A 559 -15.76 -11.14 0.28
N GLU A 560 -15.93 -12.21 -0.50
CA GLU A 560 -14.90 -12.76 -1.39
C GLU A 560 -15.12 -12.27 -2.82
N PHE A 561 -14.05 -11.87 -3.52
CA PHE A 561 -14.11 -11.44 -4.91
C PHE A 561 -12.83 -11.83 -5.69
N PRO A 562 -12.95 -12.06 -7.01
CA PRO A 562 -11.79 -12.34 -7.85
C PRO A 562 -10.97 -11.07 -8.08
N THR A 563 -9.67 -11.23 -8.31
CA THR A 563 -8.76 -10.13 -8.62
C THR A 563 -8.06 -10.33 -9.95
N LEU A 564 -7.69 -9.22 -10.59
CA LEU A 564 -6.71 -9.23 -11.67
C LEU A 564 -5.31 -9.10 -11.07
N SER A 565 -4.89 -10.11 -10.30
CA SER A 565 -3.55 -10.19 -9.74
C SER A 565 -2.97 -11.58 -9.77
N GLU A 566 -1.64 -11.65 -9.68
CA GLU A 566 -0.88 -12.90 -9.60
C GLU A 566 0.32 -12.72 -8.67
N PHE A 567 0.65 -13.73 -7.87
CA PHE A 567 1.80 -13.73 -6.97
C PHE A 567 2.75 -14.89 -7.25
N PHE A 568 4.05 -14.64 -7.07
CA PHE A 568 5.13 -15.54 -7.48
C PHE A 568 6.44 -15.21 -6.75
N PHE A 569 7.39 -16.16 -6.78
CA PHE A 569 8.77 -15.86 -6.38
C PHE A 569 9.62 -15.50 -7.60
N ILE A 570 10.44 -14.47 -7.42
CA ILE A 570 11.31 -13.86 -8.42
C ILE A 570 12.76 -14.25 -8.16
N PHE A 571 13.51 -14.46 -9.24
CA PHE A 571 14.96 -14.66 -9.20
C PHE A 571 15.69 -13.40 -9.66
N VAL A 572 16.67 -12.93 -8.89
CA VAL A 572 17.56 -11.85 -9.31
C VAL A 572 18.79 -12.45 -10.00
N LEU A 573 18.86 -12.33 -11.33
CA LEU A 573 19.91 -12.87 -12.18
C LEU A 573 21.25 -12.15 -11.98
N ASN A 574 21.22 -10.88 -11.54
CA ASN A 574 22.41 -10.08 -11.26
C ASN A 574 22.37 -9.48 -9.84
N VAL A 575 22.58 -10.32 -8.83
CA VAL A 575 22.49 -9.92 -7.42
C VAL A 575 23.59 -8.91 -7.07
N SER A 576 23.18 -7.75 -6.55
CA SER A 576 24.10 -6.74 -6.00
C SER A 576 24.75 -7.22 -4.72
N GLN A 577 25.97 -7.76 -4.82
CA GLN A 577 26.69 -8.31 -3.66
C GLN A 577 26.98 -7.26 -2.58
N SER A 578 27.26 -6.00 -2.95
CA SER A 578 27.49 -4.92 -1.98
C SER A 578 26.25 -4.58 -1.17
N ALA A 579 25.09 -4.48 -1.84
CA ALA A 579 23.83 -4.24 -1.15
C ALA A 579 23.39 -5.48 -0.35
N LEU A 580 23.60 -6.69 -0.89
CA LEU A 580 23.34 -7.95 -0.20
C LEU A 580 24.13 -8.07 1.12
N HIS A 581 25.43 -7.74 1.11
CA HIS A 581 26.25 -7.73 2.32
C HIS A 581 25.83 -6.65 3.33
N SER A 582 25.06 -5.65 2.90
CA SER A 582 24.47 -4.65 3.80
C SER A 582 23.22 -5.20 4.52
N ILE A 583 22.52 -6.18 3.92
CA ILE A 583 21.46 -6.95 4.59
C ILE A 583 22.05 -7.93 5.61
N ASN A 584 23.04 -8.73 5.18
CA ASN A 584 23.81 -9.61 6.06
C ASN A 584 25.22 -9.85 5.50
N PRO A 585 26.30 -9.44 6.21
CA PRO A 585 27.68 -9.65 5.74
C PRO A 585 28.10 -11.12 5.58
N ALA A 586 27.33 -12.05 6.13
CA ALA A 586 27.58 -13.49 5.99
C ALA A 586 27.00 -14.08 4.70
N TYR A 587 26.06 -13.40 4.02
CA TYR A 587 25.55 -13.89 2.74
C TYR A 587 26.68 -13.99 1.73
N THR A 588 26.74 -15.13 1.02
CA THR A 588 27.76 -15.45 0.05
C THR A 588 27.12 -16.18 -1.12
N ILE A 589 26.89 -15.47 -2.21
CA ILE A 589 26.37 -16.00 -3.47
C ILE A 589 27.08 -15.28 -4.64
N PRO A 590 27.47 -15.96 -5.72
CA PRO A 590 27.89 -15.28 -6.94
C PRO A 590 26.75 -14.40 -7.48
N SER A 591 27.05 -13.19 -7.97
CA SER A 591 25.99 -12.31 -8.50
C SER A 591 25.15 -12.94 -9.61
N TRP A 592 25.75 -13.84 -10.40
CA TRP A 592 25.17 -14.52 -11.54
C TRP A 592 24.56 -15.90 -11.23
N TYR A 593 24.45 -16.30 -9.95
CA TYR A 593 24.06 -17.68 -9.60
C TYR A 593 22.72 -18.09 -10.23
N PHE A 594 21.74 -17.19 -10.23
CA PHE A 594 20.42 -17.42 -10.83
C PHE A 594 20.36 -17.11 -12.33
N ALA A 595 21.43 -16.63 -12.96
CA ALA A 595 21.51 -16.56 -14.42
C ALA A 595 21.63 -17.95 -15.07
N ASN A 596 21.88 -19.02 -14.31
CA ASN A 596 21.91 -20.38 -14.85
C ASN A 596 20.46 -20.93 -14.98
N PRO A 597 19.96 -21.21 -16.21
CA PRO A 597 18.58 -21.67 -16.42
C PRO A 597 18.24 -22.94 -15.64
N LEU A 598 19.17 -23.90 -15.61
CA LEU A 598 18.94 -25.19 -14.95
C LEU A 598 18.84 -25.06 -13.42
N VAL A 599 19.45 -24.02 -12.84
CA VAL A 599 19.28 -23.71 -11.42
C VAL A 599 17.88 -23.19 -11.16
N ARG A 600 17.38 -22.24 -11.96
CA ARG A 600 16.00 -21.71 -11.81
C ARG A 600 14.96 -22.81 -12.04
N GLU A 601 15.16 -23.66 -13.05
CA GLU A 601 14.33 -24.83 -13.29
C GLU A 601 14.32 -25.78 -12.07
N ALA A 602 15.50 -26.15 -11.55
CA ALA A 602 15.60 -27.02 -10.38
C ALA A 602 14.86 -26.43 -9.17
N PHE A 603 15.00 -25.13 -8.95
CA PHE A 603 14.36 -24.40 -7.87
C PHE A 603 12.84 -24.40 -8.01
N ALA A 604 12.29 -24.20 -9.21
CA ALA A 604 10.86 -24.29 -9.49
C ALA A 604 10.31 -25.71 -9.22
N TYR A 605 10.98 -26.76 -9.69
CA TYR A 605 10.57 -28.15 -9.41
C TYR A 605 10.75 -28.56 -7.93
N ALA A 606 11.54 -27.82 -7.14
CA ALA A 606 11.66 -28.02 -5.71
C ALA A 606 10.55 -27.36 -4.90
N PHE A 607 9.74 -26.46 -5.48
CA PHE A 607 8.62 -25.84 -4.78
C PHE A 607 7.40 -26.76 -4.74
N ASN A 608 6.80 -26.97 -3.56
CA ASN A 608 5.66 -27.85 -3.39
C ASN A 608 4.32 -27.11 -3.54
N TYR A 609 3.89 -26.91 -4.79
CA TYR A 609 2.65 -26.18 -5.14
C TYR A 609 1.38 -26.75 -4.48
N THR A 610 1.28 -28.08 -4.35
CA THR A 610 0.08 -28.72 -3.74
C THR A 610 0.03 -28.47 -2.24
N GLN A 611 1.18 -28.53 -1.55
CA GLN A 611 1.25 -28.21 -0.12
C GLN A 611 1.01 -26.71 0.11
N TYR A 612 1.57 -25.86 -0.75
CA TYR A 612 1.38 -24.42 -0.72
C TYR A 612 -0.11 -24.04 -0.73
N ILE A 613 -0.84 -24.40 -1.79
CA ILE A 613 -2.25 -23.99 -1.92
C ILE A 613 -3.17 -24.64 -0.88
N ASN A 614 -3.00 -25.94 -0.61
CA ASN A 614 -3.97 -26.68 0.22
C ASN A 614 -3.74 -26.50 1.72
N SER A 615 -2.49 -26.32 2.15
CA SER A 615 -2.10 -26.37 3.57
C SER A 615 -1.51 -25.07 4.11
N ILE A 616 -0.70 -24.36 3.32
CA ILE A 616 -0.03 -23.11 3.72
C ILE A 616 -0.98 -21.94 3.51
N VAL A 617 -1.34 -21.63 2.25
CA VAL A 617 -2.44 -20.72 1.92
C VAL A 617 -3.72 -21.23 2.56
N GLY A 618 -4.02 -22.52 2.37
CA GLY A 618 -4.95 -23.24 3.22
C GLY A 618 -6.35 -23.40 2.65
N ASN A 619 -6.54 -23.40 1.33
CA ASN A 619 -7.87 -23.55 0.71
C ASN A 619 -8.64 -24.76 1.26
N VAL A 620 -7.97 -25.93 1.28
CA VAL A 620 -8.56 -27.18 1.81
C VAL A 620 -8.61 -27.17 3.33
N LYS A 621 -7.59 -26.60 3.99
CA LYS A 621 -7.46 -26.56 5.45
C LYS A 621 -8.56 -25.73 6.12
N TYR A 622 -8.89 -24.57 5.55
CA TYR A 622 -9.84 -23.61 6.12
C TYR A 622 -11.21 -23.63 5.42
N HIS A 623 -11.37 -24.41 4.33
CA HIS A 623 -12.60 -24.44 3.53
C HIS A 623 -13.00 -23.07 2.97
N PHE A 624 -12.00 -22.24 2.66
CA PHE A 624 -12.13 -20.89 2.13
C PHE A 624 -11.35 -20.79 0.82
N ASN A 625 -11.83 -20.02 -0.15
CA ASN A 625 -11.19 -19.92 -1.45
C ASN A 625 -10.29 -18.68 -1.52
N PHE A 626 -9.01 -18.86 -1.18
CA PHE A 626 -8.01 -17.78 -1.24
C PHE A 626 -7.45 -17.55 -2.64
N GLY A 627 -7.84 -18.35 -3.64
CA GLY A 627 -7.31 -18.30 -4.99
C GLY A 627 -6.99 -19.67 -5.57
N SER A 628 -6.37 -19.68 -6.76
CA SER A 628 -6.05 -20.91 -7.49
C SER A 628 -4.58 -20.97 -7.88
N PRO A 629 -3.95 -22.17 -7.91
CA PRO A 629 -2.58 -22.31 -8.41
C PRO A 629 -2.49 -21.82 -9.84
N TYR A 630 -1.45 -21.06 -10.15
CA TYR A 630 -1.26 -20.45 -11.47
C TYR A 630 0.13 -20.72 -12.06
N CYS A 631 0.24 -20.58 -13.37
CA CYS A 631 1.46 -20.70 -14.18
C CYS A 631 1.25 -19.90 -15.47
N GLY A 632 2.22 -19.05 -15.82
CA GLY A 632 2.07 -17.99 -16.83
C GLY A 632 1.76 -16.65 -16.18
N VAL A 633 1.51 -15.59 -16.95
CA VAL A 633 1.18 -14.24 -16.41
C VAL A 633 -0.14 -13.66 -16.91
N LEU A 634 -0.63 -14.10 -18.07
CA LEU A 634 -1.94 -13.72 -18.57
C LEU A 634 -2.99 -14.51 -17.82
N ILE A 635 -3.51 -13.96 -16.72
CA ILE A 635 -4.46 -14.59 -15.79
C ILE A 635 -5.92 -14.58 -16.27
N PRO A 636 -6.80 -15.45 -15.69
CA PRO A 636 -8.24 -15.39 -15.91
C PRO A 636 -8.82 -13.98 -15.65
N GLY A 637 -9.51 -13.45 -16.64
CA GLY A 637 -10.11 -12.11 -16.59
C GLY A 637 -9.49 -11.13 -17.59
N LEU A 638 -8.27 -11.40 -18.03
CA LEU A 638 -7.62 -10.67 -19.13
C LEU A 638 -8.00 -11.26 -20.49
N ASP A 639 -7.89 -10.43 -21.52
CA ASP A 639 -7.90 -10.89 -22.90
C ASP A 639 -6.72 -11.83 -23.17
N TYR A 640 -6.88 -12.69 -24.18
CA TYR A 640 -5.86 -13.68 -24.59
C TYR A 640 -5.44 -14.69 -23.50
N TYR A 641 -6.18 -14.79 -22.39
CA TYR A 641 -5.96 -15.78 -21.34
C TYR A 641 -5.86 -17.22 -21.87
N PHE A 642 -4.87 -17.97 -21.36
CA PHE A 642 -4.76 -19.42 -21.55
C PHE A 642 -4.70 -20.14 -20.21
N PRO A 643 -5.51 -21.20 -19.99
CA PRO A 643 -5.39 -21.97 -18.76
C PRO A 643 -4.04 -22.68 -18.69
N PRO A 644 -3.44 -22.83 -17.49
CA PRO A 644 -2.14 -23.51 -17.33
C PRO A 644 -2.02 -24.88 -18.01
N SER A 645 -3.15 -25.61 -18.13
CA SER A 645 -3.22 -26.89 -18.88
C SER A 645 -2.90 -26.80 -20.38
N GLN A 646 -2.89 -25.60 -20.96
CA GLN A 646 -2.55 -25.33 -22.36
C GLN A 646 -1.15 -24.71 -22.52
N LEU A 647 -0.50 -24.35 -21.41
CA LEU A 647 0.88 -23.87 -21.41
C LEU A 647 1.85 -25.06 -21.35
N THR A 648 3.01 -24.88 -21.96
CA THR A 648 4.09 -25.85 -21.96
C THR A 648 5.15 -25.46 -20.94
N GLY A 649 5.71 -26.44 -20.23
CA GLY A 649 6.81 -26.19 -19.28
C GLY A 649 6.38 -25.82 -17.85
N CYS A 650 5.09 -25.76 -17.53
CA CYS A 650 4.65 -25.47 -16.16
C CYS A 650 5.25 -26.48 -15.16
N PRO A 651 6.04 -26.00 -14.18
CA PRO A 651 6.75 -26.86 -13.25
C PRO A 651 5.78 -27.62 -12.34
N THR A 652 6.22 -28.81 -11.90
CA THR A 652 5.50 -29.61 -10.89
C THR A 652 6.46 -30.02 -9.79
N PHE A 653 5.97 -30.28 -8.59
CA PHE A 653 6.86 -30.65 -7.49
C PHE A 653 7.52 -32.02 -7.73
N ASN A 654 8.85 -32.04 -7.90
CA ASN A 654 9.66 -33.24 -8.08
C ASN A 654 11.12 -33.04 -7.65
N LEU A 655 11.43 -33.38 -6.39
CA LEU A 655 12.79 -33.25 -5.83
C LEU A 655 13.85 -34.10 -6.53
N THR A 656 13.47 -35.24 -7.12
CA THR A 656 14.44 -36.11 -7.80
C THR A 656 14.91 -35.44 -9.08
N TYR A 657 13.97 -34.94 -9.88
CA TYR A 657 14.27 -34.21 -11.11
C TYR A 657 14.97 -32.88 -10.82
N ALA A 658 14.52 -32.12 -9.80
CA ALA A 658 15.21 -30.90 -9.36
C ALA A 658 16.68 -31.15 -8.99
N LYS A 659 16.99 -32.28 -8.37
CA LYS A 659 18.37 -32.66 -8.09
C LYS A 659 19.16 -33.00 -9.36
N GLU A 660 18.58 -33.75 -10.29
CA GLU A 660 19.22 -34.07 -11.57
C GLU A 660 19.59 -32.78 -12.32
N LEU A 661 18.68 -31.80 -12.35
CA LEU A 661 18.93 -30.48 -12.94
C LEU A 661 20.06 -29.71 -12.24
N MET A 662 20.12 -29.75 -10.90
CA MET A 662 21.26 -29.16 -10.17
C MET A 662 22.59 -29.81 -10.54
N GLU A 663 22.63 -31.14 -10.70
CA GLU A 663 23.83 -31.86 -11.14
C GLU A 663 24.23 -31.48 -12.57
N GLU A 664 23.26 -31.35 -13.49
CA GLU A 664 23.46 -30.95 -14.88
C GLU A 664 23.86 -29.47 -15.04
N SER A 665 23.39 -28.58 -14.15
CA SER A 665 23.70 -27.15 -14.16
C SER A 665 25.19 -26.83 -14.02
N GLY A 666 25.98 -27.80 -13.52
CA GLY A 666 27.38 -27.61 -13.13
C GLY A 666 27.57 -26.87 -11.80
N PHE A 667 26.48 -26.52 -11.09
CA PHE A 667 26.52 -25.80 -9.80
C PHE A 667 26.29 -26.68 -8.58
N TYR A 668 26.02 -27.98 -8.74
CA TYR A 668 25.95 -28.91 -7.61
C TYR A 668 27.25 -28.93 -6.79
N ASN A 669 27.12 -28.81 -5.46
CA ASN A 669 28.17 -28.58 -4.47
C ASN A 669 28.82 -27.19 -4.44
N ILE A 670 28.28 -26.19 -5.16
CA ILE A 670 28.67 -24.80 -4.91
C ILE A 670 27.94 -24.32 -3.66
N SER A 671 28.70 -23.91 -2.64
CA SER A 671 28.11 -23.36 -1.42
C SER A 671 27.63 -21.94 -1.65
N VAL A 672 26.35 -21.72 -1.37
CA VAL A 672 25.69 -20.42 -1.44
C VAL A 672 24.88 -20.17 -0.19
N TYR A 673 24.87 -18.93 0.28
CA TYR A 673 24.07 -18.48 1.41
C TYR A 673 23.42 -17.15 1.07
N PHE A 674 22.09 -17.12 0.99
CA PHE A 674 21.35 -15.97 0.48
C PHE A 674 19.93 -15.89 1.08
N PRO A 675 19.30 -14.71 1.05
CA PRO A 675 17.94 -14.53 1.55
C PRO A 675 16.88 -14.98 0.54
N ILE A 676 15.75 -15.48 1.04
CA ILE A 676 14.45 -15.42 0.37
C ILE A 676 13.67 -14.30 1.06
N VAL A 677 13.43 -13.19 0.38
CA VAL A 677 12.82 -12.00 0.96
C VAL A 677 11.30 -12.09 0.87
N ILE A 678 10.61 -11.88 2.01
CA ILE A 678 9.16 -11.88 2.15
C ILE A 678 8.72 -10.57 2.80
N ALA A 679 7.57 -10.02 2.38
CA ALA A 679 7.00 -8.85 3.03
C ALA A 679 6.76 -9.09 4.53
N SER A 680 7.13 -8.11 5.35
CA SER A 680 6.86 -8.17 6.79
C SER A 680 5.37 -8.40 7.04
N GLY A 681 5.02 -9.23 8.02
CA GLY A 681 3.62 -9.55 8.34
C GLY A 681 3.04 -10.72 7.53
N ASP A 682 3.61 -11.03 6.36
CA ASP A 682 3.19 -12.16 5.54
C ASP A 682 3.74 -13.49 6.08
N THR A 683 3.07 -14.00 7.10
CA THR A 683 3.41 -15.30 7.71
C THR A 683 3.09 -16.50 6.81
N THR A 684 2.19 -16.33 5.85
CA THR A 684 1.76 -17.41 4.95
C THR A 684 2.89 -17.73 3.98
N ASP A 685 3.38 -16.72 3.27
CA ASP A 685 4.42 -16.91 2.26
C ASP A 685 5.81 -17.04 2.88
N PHE A 686 6.02 -16.54 4.10
CA PHE A 686 7.20 -16.91 4.90
C PHE A 686 7.25 -18.41 5.20
N THR A 687 6.12 -19.02 5.56
CA THR A 687 6.02 -20.48 5.75
C THR A 687 6.26 -21.23 4.44
N ALA A 688 5.81 -20.68 3.31
CA ALA A 688 6.09 -21.24 1.98
C ALA A 688 7.58 -21.19 1.65
N ALA A 689 8.25 -20.08 1.94
CA ALA A 689 9.69 -19.93 1.77
C ALA A 689 10.49 -20.88 2.68
N GLU A 690 10.05 -21.14 3.92
CA GLU A 690 10.67 -22.14 4.80
C GLU A 690 10.53 -23.57 4.24
N MET A 691 9.34 -23.94 3.78
CA MET A 691 9.09 -25.21 3.09
C MET A 691 10.02 -25.35 1.88
N TRP A 692 10.16 -24.28 1.09
CA TRP A 692 10.99 -24.30 -0.10
C TRP A 692 12.48 -24.35 0.23
N ALA A 693 12.97 -23.57 1.19
CA ALA A 693 14.35 -23.62 1.66
C ALA A 693 14.76 -25.02 2.15
N GLN A 694 13.85 -25.72 2.84
CA GLN A 694 14.07 -27.13 3.22
C GLN A 694 14.18 -28.03 1.98
N ALA A 695 13.30 -27.85 0.99
CA ALA A 695 13.36 -28.58 -0.27
C ALA A 695 14.67 -28.33 -1.04
N LEU A 696 15.12 -27.08 -1.11
CA LEU A 696 16.38 -26.70 -1.74
C LEU A 696 17.59 -27.38 -1.08
N SER A 697 17.60 -27.48 0.26
CA SER A 697 18.67 -28.21 0.98
C SER A 697 18.70 -29.72 0.71
N MET A 698 17.57 -30.31 0.28
CA MET A 698 17.48 -31.72 -0.07
C MET A 698 18.02 -32.02 -1.48
N ILE A 699 17.89 -31.06 -2.40
CA ILE A 699 18.42 -31.20 -3.76
C ILE A 699 19.93 -30.95 -3.79
N ASP A 700 20.45 -30.02 -2.98
CA ASP A 700 21.88 -29.82 -2.72
C ASP A 700 22.12 -29.30 -1.28
N PRO A 701 22.83 -30.03 -0.41
CA PRO A 701 23.06 -29.61 0.98
C PRO A 701 23.95 -28.36 1.13
N ASN A 702 24.55 -27.86 0.05
CA ASN A 702 25.37 -26.64 0.04
C ASN A 702 24.55 -25.38 -0.27
N ILE A 703 23.26 -25.53 -0.59
CA ILE A 703 22.33 -24.41 -0.72
C ILE A 703 21.81 -24.04 0.67
N HIS A 704 22.17 -22.84 1.13
CA HIS A 704 21.65 -22.25 2.36
C HIS A 704 20.73 -21.09 1.99
N ALA A 705 19.47 -21.39 1.64
CA ALA A 705 18.45 -20.37 1.46
C ALA A 705 17.83 -20.01 2.83
N GLN A 706 17.76 -18.72 3.16
CA GLN A 706 17.18 -18.26 4.43
C GLN A 706 16.01 -17.31 4.17
N PRO A 707 14.77 -17.70 4.51
CA PRO A 707 13.66 -16.76 4.56
C PRO A 707 13.92 -15.61 5.56
N ILE A 708 13.67 -14.37 5.13
CA ILE A 708 13.72 -13.17 5.96
C ILE A 708 12.49 -12.30 5.70
N TYR A 709 12.09 -11.51 6.68
CA TYR A 709 11.10 -10.46 6.46
C TYR A 709 11.77 -9.21 5.87
N MET A 710 11.02 -8.34 5.22
CA MET A 710 11.45 -7.00 4.82
C MET A 710 10.22 -6.10 4.71
N PRO A 711 10.24 -4.84 5.18
CA PRO A 711 9.12 -3.93 4.94
C PRO A 711 8.83 -3.83 3.44
N PHE A 712 7.55 -3.77 3.07
CA PHE A 712 7.14 -3.73 1.66
C PHE A 712 7.80 -2.56 0.91
N SER A 713 7.74 -1.36 1.46
CA SER A 713 8.42 -0.17 0.92
C SER A 713 9.94 -0.32 0.76
N THR A 714 10.60 -1.11 1.62
CA THR A 714 12.04 -1.40 1.46
C THR A 714 12.31 -2.34 0.28
N GLN A 715 11.43 -3.31 0.03
CA GLN A 715 11.56 -4.16 -1.16
C GLN A 715 11.45 -3.33 -2.44
N ILE A 716 10.48 -2.41 -2.51
CA ILE A 716 10.33 -1.48 -3.65
C ILE A 716 11.60 -0.63 -3.84
N SER A 717 12.15 -0.04 -2.78
CA SER A 717 13.41 0.73 -2.86
C SER A 717 14.62 -0.08 -3.36
N TYR A 718 14.57 -1.41 -3.24
CA TYR A 718 15.62 -2.30 -3.72
C TYR A 718 15.46 -2.71 -5.18
N MET A 719 14.29 -2.48 -5.79
CA MET A 719 14.01 -2.77 -7.20
C MET A 719 14.63 -1.72 -8.13
N VAL A 720 15.96 -1.57 -8.03
CA VAL A 720 16.77 -0.66 -8.84
C VAL A 720 17.68 -1.48 -9.77
N PRO A 721 17.66 -1.25 -11.09
CA PRO A 721 18.50 -1.95 -12.07
C PRO A 721 19.97 -2.04 -11.67
N GLY A 722 20.48 -3.28 -11.59
CA GLY A 722 21.87 -3.59 -11.22
C GLY A 722 22.21 -3.37 -9.74
N GLN A 723 21.24 -2.98 -8.91
CA GLN A 723 21.44 -2.75 -7.47
C GLN A 723 20.59 -3.67 -6.58
N ASN A 724 19.70 -4.48 -7.15
CA ASN A 724 18.83 -5.39 -6.40
C ASN A 724 19.62 -6.46 -5.60
N PRO A 725 19.54 -6.46 -4.25
CA PRO A 725 20.20 -7.44 -3.39
C PRO A 725 19.35 -8.68 -3.09
N MET A 726 18.08 -8.71 -3.47
CA MET A 726 17.08 -9.68 -2.99
C MET A 726 17.13 -10.98 -3.79
N ALA A 727 18.25 -11.71 -3.71
CA ALA A 727 18.57 -12.92 -4.48
C ALA A 727 17.35 -13.77 -4.93
N ILE A 728 16.43 -14.05 -4.00
CA ILE A 728 15.04 -14.41 -4.29
C ILE A 728 14.12 -13.52 -3.46
N PHE A 729 12.99 -13.08 -4.02
CA PHE A 729 11.94 -12.38 -3.27
C PHE A 729 10.54 -12.82 -3.73
N TYR A 730 9.54 -12.59 -2.89
CA TYR A 730 8.13 -12.85 -3.19
C TYR A 730 7.41 -11.53 -3.44
N MET A 731 6.70 -11.45 -4.57
CA MET A 731 5.92 -10.29 -4.98
C MET A 731 4.74 -10.75 -5.84
N GLY A 732 3.98 -9.80 -6.38
CA GLY A 732 2.94 -10.07 -7.36
C GLY A 732 2.74 -8.90 -8.31
N TRP A 733 2.04 -9.17 -9.39
CA TRP A 733 1.53 -8.13 -10.28
C TRP A 733 0.04 -7.99 -10.06
N ILE A 734 -0.42 -6.75 -9.95
CA ILE A 734 -1.84 -6.41 -9.92
C ILE A 734 -2.03 -5.49 -11.12
N ALA A 735 -3.03 -5.76 -11.94
CA ALA A 735 -3.20 -5.06 -13.22
C ALA A 735 -3.13 -3.54 -13.03
N ASP A 736 -2.31 -2.82 -13.79
CA ASP A 736 -2.47 -1.36 -13.85
C ASP A 736 -3.66 -1.03 -14.73
N TYR A 737 -3.84 -1.83 -15.78
CA TYR A 737 -5.03 -1.84 -16.62
C TYR A 737 -5.30 -3.25 -17.15
N PRO A 738 -6.57 -3.58 -17.49
CA PRO A 738 -6.97 -4.95 -17.82
C PRO A 738 -6.64 -5.35 -19.27
N LEU A 739 -5.42 -5.08 -19.74
CA LEU A 739 -4.91 -5.52 -21.04
C LEU A 739 -3.81 -6.57 -20.87
N ALA A 740 -3.57 -7.36 -21.93
CA ALA A 740 -2.52 -8.38 -21.88
C ALA A 740 -1.11 -7.78 -21.86
N SER A 741 -0.91 -6.65 -22.53
CA SER A 741 0.36 -5.91 -22.55
C SER A 741 0.80 -5.45 -21.16
N ASP A 742 -0.14 -5.13 -20.27
CA ASP A 742 0.13 -4.72 -18.89
C ASP A 742 0.97 -5.77 -18.14
N PHE A 743 0.51 -7.03 -18.17
CA PHE A 743 1.18 -8.15 -17.52
C PHE A 743 2.43 -8.58 -18.28
N ILE A 744 2.31 -8.77 -19.60
CA ILE A 744 3.40 -9.31 -20.41
C ILE A 744 4.60 -8.35 -20.43
N ASN A 745 4.38 -7.05 -20.55
CA ASN A 745 5.49 -6.09 -20.71
C ASN A 745 6.15 -5.83 -19.36
N ALA A 746 5.36 -5.64 -18.30
CA ALA A 746 5.91 -5.45 -16.96
C ALA A 746 6.68 -6.69 -16.43
N MET A 747 6.24 -7.90 -16.78
CA MET A 747 6.75 -9.14 -16.20
C MET A 747 7.70 -9.92 -17.11
N TYR A 748 7.63 -9.80 -18.43
CA TYR A 748 8.48 -10.57 -19.35
C TYR A 748 9.39 -9.74 -20.25
N GLU A 749 9.03 -8.48 -20.57
CA GLU A 749 9.81 -7.66 -21.50
C GLU A 749 11.05 -7.06 -20.84
N GLN A 750 12.17 -7.04 -21.56
CA GLN A 750 13.38 -6.38 -21.10
C GLN A 750 13.12 -4.90 -20.85
N GLY A 751 13.44 -4.42 -19.65
CA GLY A 751 13.11 -3.05 -19.24
C GLY A 751 11.85 -2.98 -18.38
N GLY A 752 11.02 -4.04 -18.38
CA GLY A 752 9.82 -4.15 -17.56
C GLY A 752 10.08 -4.05 -16.06
N THR A 753 9.01 -3.80 -15.29
CA THR A 753 9.01 -3.61 -13.84
C THR A 753 9.80 -4.67 -13.07
N TYR A 754 9.71 -5.94 -13.46
CA TYR A 754 10.53 -7.02 -12.89
C TYR A 754 11.81 -7.29 -13.70
N PRO A 755 11.76 -7.50 -15.03
CA PRO A 755 12.96 -7.83 -15.79
C PRO A 755 14.13 -6.85 -15.62
N ALA A 756 13.86 -5.55 -15.50
CA ALA A 756 14.89 -4.52 -15.33
C ALA A 756 15.69 -4.63 -14.01
N PRO A 757 15.06 -4.53 -12.82
CA PRO A 757 15.78 -4.68 -11.55
C PRO A 757 16.38 -6.07 -11.35
N ASP A 758 15.79 -7.10 -11.95
CA ASP A 758 16.16 -8.49 -11.71
C ASP A 758 17.26 -9.00 -12.65
N GLY A 759 17.70 -8.19 -13.61
CA GLY A 759 18.85 -8.48 -14.46
C GLY A 759 18.53 -9.34 -15.69
N TRP A 760 17.27 -9.39 -16.12
CA TRP A 760 16.85 -9.95 -17.40
C TRP A 760 17.19 -8.98 -18.54
N ASP A 761 18.46 -8.98 -18.93
CA ASP A 761 19.01 -8.16 -20.01
C ASP A 761 19.85 -9.02 -20.98
N VAL A 762 19.52 -8.95 -22.27
CA VAL A 762 20.18 -9.73 -23.33
C VAL A 762 21.68 -9.45 -23.36
N SER A 763 22.08 -8.18 -23.24
CA SER A 763 23.49 -7.80 -23.28
C SER A 763 24.26 -8.32 -22.07
N TYR A 764 23.63 -8.31 -20.89
CA TYR A 764 24.18 -8.89 -19.67
C TYR A 764 24.42 -10.39 -19.83
N LEU A 765 23.44 -11.14 -20.32
CA LEU A 765 23.55 -12.59 -20.53
C LEU A 765 24.60 -12.95 -21.60
N GLU A 766 24.68 -12.20 -22.70
CA GLU A 766 25.73 -12.37 -23.71
C GLU A 766 27.14 -12.11 -23.15
N ASN A 767 27.31 -11.03 -22.38
CA ASN A 767 28.58 -10.70 -21.75
C ASN A 767 28.98 -11.76 -20.71
N LEU A 768 28.01 -12.24 -19.92
CA LEU A 768 28.21 -13.30 -18.95
C LEU A 768 28.60 -14.62 -19.65
N SER A 769 27.93 -14.97 -20.74
CA SER A 769 28.30 -16.10 -21.59
C SER A 769 29.75 -16.03 -22.07
N ALA A 770 30.17 -14.88 -22.60
CA ALA A 770 31.54 -14.66 -23.07
C ALA A 770 32.56 -14.79 -21.92
N TYR A 771 32.19 -14.35 -20.71
CA TYR A 771 33.01 -14.47 -19.51
C TYR A 771 33.23 -15.93 -19.09
N PHE A 772 32.17 -16.74 -19.05
CA PHE A 772 32.23 -18.19 -18.78
C PHE A 772 32.98 -18.96 -19.87
N ASN A 773 32.76 -18.64 -21.15
CA ASN A 773 33.47 -19.25 -22.28
C ASN A 773 34.99 -19.01 -22.23
N ALA A 774 35.43 -17.93 -21.57
CA ALA A 774 36.84 -17.64 -21.39
C ALA A 774 37.49 -18.43 -20.24
N SER A 775 36.72 -19.23 -19.48
CA SER A 775 37.14 -19.97 -18.28
C SER A 775 37.85 -19.07 -17.26
N LYS A 776 37.26 -17.90 -16.99
CA LYS A 776 37.83 -16.86 -16.12
C LYS A 776 37.11 -16.74 -14.78
N VAL A 777 36.05 -17.51 -14.55
CA VAL A 777 35.28 -17.43 -13.31
C VAL A 777 36.10 -18.04 -12.17
N THR A 778 36.28 -17.31 -11.08
CA THR A 778 36.92 -17.82 -9.88
C THR A 778 35.90 -17.86 -8.76
N TRP A 779 35.33 -19.04 -8.50
CA TRP A 779 34.43 -19.27 -7.37
C TRP A 779 34.70 -20.63 -6.71
N PRO A 780 34.73 -20.72 -5.36
CA PRO A 780 34.90 -22.00 -4.68
C PRO A 780 33.85 -23.04 -5.08
N GLY A 781 34.29 -24.23 -5.49
CA GLY A 781 33.42 -25.33 -5.89
C GLY A 781 33.08 -25.37 -7.39
N LEU A 782 33.24 -24.25 -8.13
CA LEU A 782 33.04 -24.24 -9.58
C LEU A 782 34.26 -24.83 -10.30
N SER A 783 34.02 -25.82 -11.17
CA SER A 783 35.07 -26.44 -11.97
C SER A 783 35.29 -25.68 -13.28
N PRO A 784 36.53 -25.25 -13.62
CA PRO A 784 36.79 -24.58 -14.90
C PRO A 784 36.44 -25.42 -16.13
N SER A 785 36.35 -26.74 -15.98
CA SER A 785 35.97 -27.64 -17.08
C SER A 785 34.50 -27.56 -17.48
N VAL A 786 33.61 -27.08 -16.60
CA VAL A 786 32.17 -26.93 -16.90
C VAL A 786 31.82 -25.53 -17.40
N GLU A 787 32.70 -24.54 -17.19
CA GLU A 787 32.44 -23.14 -17.56
C GLU A 787 32.06 -22.94 -19.04
N PRO A 788 32.70 -23.59 -20.04
CA PRO A 788 32.30 -23.41 -21.44
C PRO A 788 30.89 -23.93 -21.76
N GLU A 789 30.44 -25.01 -21.11
CA GLU A 789 29.07 -25.50 -21.31
C GLU A 789 28.04 -24.56 -20.65
N ILE A 790 28.36 -24.00 -19.47
CA ILE A 790 27.55 -22.94 -18.86
C ILE A 790 27.48 -21.70 -19.76
N GLY A 791 28.62 -21.27 -20.31
CA GLY A 791 28.69 -20.15 -21.25
C GLY A 791 27.81 -20.38 -22.48
N LYS A 792 27.78 -21.60 -23.02
CA LYS A 792 26.89 -21.97 -24.11
C LYS A 792 25.41 -21.90 -23.71
N MET A 793 25.03 -22.42 -22.53
CA MET A 793 23.65 -22.33 -22.04
C MET A 793 23.20 -20.88 -21.88
N LEU A 794 24.04 -20.02 -21.29
CA LEU A 794 23.76 -18.59 -21.14
C LEU A 794 23.57 -17.87 -22.49
N TRP A 795 24.34 -18.24 -23.51
CA TRP A 795 24.15 -17.67 -24.85
C TRP A 795 22.84 -18.14 -25.47
N GLN A 796 22.47 -19.41 -25.31
CA GLN A 796 21.19 -19.93 -25.79
C GLN A 796 20.02 -19.21 -25.12
N GLU A 797 20.08 -19.06 -23.81
CA GLU A 797 19.10 -18.30 -23.03
C GLU A 797 19.01 -16.83 -23.48
N ALA A 798 20.14 -16.16 -23.73
CA ALA A 798 20.14 -14.79 -24.25
C ALA A 798 19.39 -14.70 -25.60
N MET A 799 19.56 -15.68 -26.48
CA MET A 799 18.87 -15.72 -27.77
C MET A 799 17.37 -16.06 -27.64
N GLU A 800 17.02 -16.95 -26.72
CA GLU A 800 15.62 -17.28 -26.41
C GLU A 800 14.91 -16.08 -25.79
N TYR A 801 15.55 -15.37 -24.88
CA TYR A 801 15.03 -14.14 -24.28
C TYR A 801 14.90 -13.01 -25.31
N GLN A 802 15.89 -12.82 -26.20
CA GLN A 802 15.75 -11.88 -27.31
C GLN A 802 14.57 -12.24 -28.23
N GLN A 803 14.34 -13.53 -28.47
CA GLN A 803 13.20 -13.98 -29.25
C GLN A 803 11.87 -13.77 -28.51
N LEU A 804 11.84 -13.89 -27.18
CA LEU A 804 10.66 -13.56 -26.36
C LEU A 804 10.31 -12.08 -26.54
N ASN A 805 11.27 -11.18 -26.37
CA ASN A 805 11.10 -9.73 -26.59
C ASN A 805 10.54 -9.44 -28.00
N ASN A 806 11.08 -10.08 -29.05
CA ASN A 806 10.57 -9.90 -30.41
C ASN A 806 9.11 -10.37 -30.59
N VAL A 807 8.70 -11.44 -29.88
CA VAL A 807 7.33 -11.98 -29.94
C VAL A 807 6.37 -11.09 -29.17
N ILE A 808 6.77 -10.53 -28.03
CA ILE A 808 6.00 -9.55 -27.27
C ILE A 808 5.70 -8.34 -28.15
N MET A 809 6.72 -7.74 -28.78
CA MET A 809 6.53 -6.64 -29.72
C MET A 809 5.56 -6.97 -30.87
N GLN A 810 5.55 -8.22 -31.35
CA GLN A 810 4.61 -8.66 -32.38
C GLN A 810 3.18 -8.83 -31.84
N ALA A 811 3.04 -9.27 -30.59
CA ALA A 811 1.76 -9.41 -29.91
C ALA A 811 1.11 -8.04 -29.70
N ASP A 812 1.85 -7.08 -29.16
CA ASP A 812 1.37 -5.72 -28.90
C ASP A 812 0.99 -5.00 -30.19
N ALA A 813 1.82 -5.09 -31.23
CA ALA A 813 1.50 -4.53 -32.55
C ALA A 813 0.23 -5.17 -33.15
N ALA A 814 -0.02 -6.46 -32.89
CA ALA A 814 -1.23 -7.14 -33.34
C ALA A 814 -2.46 -6.76 -32.50
N GLU A 815 -2.32 -6.57 -31.19
CA GLU A 815 -3.37 -6.10 -30.29
C GLU A 815 -3.80 -4.68 -30.66
N LEU A 816 -2.85 -3.75 -30.81
CA LEU A 816 -3.10 -2.37 -31.25
C LEU A 816 -3.79 -2.30 -32.62
N ALA A 817 -3.43 -3.20 -33.55
CA ALA A 817 -4.08 -3.32 -34.85
C ALA A 817 -5.46 -4.00 -34.81
N ASN A 818 -5.95 -4.39 -33.62
CA ASN A 818 -7.17 -5.17 -33.40
C ASN A 818 -7.18 -6.49 -34.21
N ASN A 819 -6.01 -7.11 -34.39
CA ASN A 819 -5.83 -8.39 -35.04
C ASN A 819 -5.80 -9.52 -34.01
N VAL A 820 -6.95 -9.77 -33.39
CA VAL A 820 -7.15 -10.72 -32.28
C VAL A 820 -6.51 -12.09 -32.55
N THR A 821 -6.59 -12.62 -33.77
CA THR A 821 -6.02 -13.94 -34.10
C THR A 821 -4.48 -13.95 -34.02
N ALA A 822 -3.84 -12.90 -34.52
CA ALA A 822 -2.38 -12.77 -34.45
C ALA A 822 -1.92 -12.50 -33.02
N ALA A 823 -2.58 -11.57 -32.31
CA ALA A 823 -2.31 -11.26 -30.91
C ALA A 823 -2.41 -12.53 -30.03
N THR A 824 -3.51 -13.28 -30.13
CA THR A 824 -3.69 -14.57 -29.43
C THR A 824 -2.53 -15.53 -29.70
N THR A 825 -2.06 -15.62 -30.95
CA THR A 825 -0.98 -16.55 -31.33
C THR A 825 0.36 -16.11 -30.72
N TYR A 826 0.68 -14.82 -30.78
CA TYR A 826 1.94 -14.30 -30.28
C TYR A 826 1.98 -14.27 -28.75
N TYR A 827 0.91 -13.86 -28.07
CA TYR A 827 0.83 -13.94 -26.60
C TYR A 827 0.96 -15.39 -26.10
N LYS A 828 0.33 -16.37 -26.77
CA LYS A 828 0.52 -17.78 -26.42
C LYS A 828 1.99 -18.21 -26.53
N GLN A 829 2.66 -17.75 -27.58
CA GLN A 829 4.07 -18.06 -27.82
C GLN A 829 4.96 -17.39 -26.76
N ALA A 830 4.67 -16.15 -26.38
CA ALA A 830 5.38 -15.44 -25.33
C ALA A 830 5.27 -16.19 -23.98
N GLU A 831 4.05 -16.58 -23.59
CA GLU A 831 3.78 -17.41 -22.42
C GLU A 831 4.58 -18.72 -22.41
N ASP A 832 4.49 -19.51 -23.50
CA ASP A 832 5.24 -20.77 -23.60
C ASP A 832 6.76 -20.56 -23.46
N MET A 833 7.29 -19.49 -24.04
CA MET A 833 8.72 -19.17 -23.96
C MET A 833 9.13 -18.74 -22.55
N ALA A 834 8.39 -17.82 -21.93
CA ALA A 834 8.72 -17.30 -20.61
C ALA A 834 8.58 -18.35 -19.50
N VAL A 835 7.57 -19.23 -19.58
CA VAL A 835 7.43 -20.38 -18.68
C VAL A 835 8.62 -21.33 -18.83
N GLN A 836 9.09 -21.59 -20.06
CA GLN A 836 10.27 -22.43 -20.32
C GLN A 836 11.60 -21.79 -19.92
N LEU A 837 11.67 -20.46 -19.86
CA LEU A 837 12.80 -19.72 -19.31
C LEU A 837 12.83 -19.75 -17.77
N TYR A 838 11.78 -20.27 -17.12
CA TYR A 838 11.65 -20.32 -15.66
C TYR A 838 11.91 -18.94 -15.04
N MET A 839 11.32 -17.89 -15.62
CA MET A 839 11.47 -16.51 -15.13
C MET A 839 11.00 -16.37 -13.67
N TYR A 840 9.97 -17.13 -13.31
CA TYR A 840 9.34 -17.11 -11.99
C TYR A 840 9.07 -18.50 -11.45
N VAL A 841 8.92 -18.60 -10.13
CA VAL A 841 8.18 -19.68 -9.49
C VAL A 841 6.74 -19.20 -9.30
N TYR A 842 5.90 -19.44 -10.30
CA TYR A 842 4.48 -19.06 -10.30
C TYR A 842 3.73 -19.75 -9.16
N THR A 843 2.97 -19.01 -8.35
CA THR A 843 2.33 -19.61 -7.17
C THR A 843 0.81 -19.58 -7.23
N ILE A 844 0.20 -18.40 -7.29
CA ILE A 844 -1.25 -18.24 -7.10
C ILE A 844 -1.80 -17.03 -7.86
N GLN A 845 -2.96 -17.22 -8.48
CA GLN A 845 -3.89 -16.12 -8.74
C GLN A 845 -4.82 -16.02 -7.53
N PRO A 846 -4.65 -15.02 -6.65
CA PRO A 846 -5.43 -14.94 -5.43
C PRO A 846 -6.88 -14.54 -5.71
N ASN A 847 -7.76 -14.88 -4.76
CA ASN A 847 -9.00 -14.15 -4.56
C ASN A 847 -8.81 -13.24 -3.36
N ALA A 848 -9.34 -12.03 -3.42
CA ALA A 848 -9.33 -11.10 -2.31
C ALA A 848 -10.59 -11.28 -1.44
N TYR A 849 -10.51 -10.74 -0.23
CA TYR A 849 -11.68 -10.63 0.63
C TYR A 849 -11.65 -9.38 1.49
N TRP A 850 -12.84 -8.80 1.70
CA TRP A 850 -13.04 -7.75 2.69
C TRP A 850 -13.71 -8.29 3.94
N VAL A 851 -13.30 -7.74 5.08
CA VAL A 851 -13.92 -7.99 6.37
C VAL A 851 -14.39 -6.65 6.92
N ILE A 852 -15.70 -6.45 6.91
CA ILE A 852 -16.31 -5.19 7.33
C ILE A 852 -17.28 -5.39 8.49
N LYS A 853 -17.57 -4.33 9.24
CA LYS A 853 -18.62 -4.36 10.24
C LYS A 853 -20.00 -4.46 9.59
N PRO A 854 -20.98 -5.15 10.20
CA PRO A 854 -22.30 -5.37 9.58
C PRO A 854 -23.14 -4.10 9.33
N TYR A 855 -22.77 -2.97 9.94
CA TYR A 855 -23.39 -1.66 9.71
C TYR A 855 -22.74 -0.89 8.54
N MET A 856 -21.69 -1.45 7.93
CA MET A 856 -21.03 -0.90 6.75
C MET A 856 -21.67 -1.47 5.49
N HIS A 857 -21.88 -0.63 4.49
CA HIS A 857 -22.35 -1.04 3.18
C HIS A 857 -21.70 -0.18 2.08
N GLY A 858 -21.44 -0.76 0.92
CA GLY A 858 -20.93 0.01 -0.22
C GLY A 858 -21.91 1.09 -0.67
N TYR A 859 -21.41 2.15 -1.29
CA TYR A 859 -22.23 3.24 -1.80
C TYR A 859 -23.37 2.73 -2.69
N MET A 860 -24.57 3.30 -2.51
CA MET A 860 -25.81 2.85 -3.18
C MET A 860 -26.17 1.36 -2.93
N GLY A 861 -25.62 0.73 -1.90
CA GLY A 861 -25.78 -0.70 -1.64
C GLY A 861 -25.01 -1.60 -2.61
N MET A 862 -24.04 -1.04 -3.35
CA MET A 862 -23.23 -1.76 -4.34
C MET A 862 -21.78 -1.82 -3.82
N ILE A 863 -21.39 -3.00 -3.33
CA ILE A 863 -20.02 -3.23 -2.85
C ILE A 863 -18.99 -3.22 -4.00
N SER A 864 -19.45 -3.47 -5.23
CA SER A 864 -18.60 -3.46 -6.43
C SER A 864 -18.02 -2.09 -6.80
N TRP A 865 -18.35 -1.03 -6.06
CA TRP A 865 -17.67 0.26 -6.18
C TRP A 865 -16.32 0.30 -5.45
N GLU A 866 -16.17 -0.58 -4.48
CA GLU A 866 -14.94 -0.86 -3.75
C GLU A 866 -14.07 -1.82 -4.57
N GLU A 867 -14.68 -2.54 -5.53
CA GLU A 867 -13.98 -3.38 -6.49
C GLU A 867 -13.53 -2.53 -7.67
N ASN A 868 -12.26 -2.65 -8.05
CA ASN A 868 -11.74 -2.06 -9.26
C ASN A 868 -10.84 -3.07 -9.98
N PRO A 869 -10.85 -3.08 -11.33
CA PRO A 869 -9.98 -3.95 -12.10
C PRO A 869 -8.47 -3.64 -12.00
N MET A 870 -8.05 -2.49 -11.45
CA MET A 870 -6.65 -2.04 -11.42
C MET A 870 -5.93 -2.28 -10.07
N VAL A 871 -4.69 -1.78 -9.91
CA VAL A 871 -3.70 -1.96 -8.83
C VAL A 871 -4.25 -2.05 -7.40
N GLY A 872 -5.29 -1.31 -7.06
CA GLY A 872 -5.96 -1.37 -5.75
C GLY A 872 -6.99 -2.50 -5.54
N GLY A 873 -7.16 -3.43 -6.48
CA GLY A 873 -8.01 -4.62 -6.32
C GLY A 873 -7.47 -5.66 -5.31
N ALA A 874 -6.32 -5.40 -4.68
CA ALA A 874 -5.56 -6.31 -3.84
C ALA A 874 -6.02 -6.38 -2.36
N ALA A 875 -7.33 -6.51 -2.15
CA ALA A 875 -8.00 -6.63 -0.83
C ALA A 875 -8.12 -5.36 0.03
N ASP A 876 -7.60 -4.21 -0.42
CA ASP A 876 -7.82 -2.90 0.21
C ASP A 876 -9.05 -2.19 -0.38
N SER A 877 -9.50 -1.08 0.22
CA SER A 877 -10.69 -0.38 -0.26
C SER A 877 -10.32 0.60 -1.36
N TRP A 878 -10.65 0.27 -2.61
CA TRP A 878 -10.27 1.09 -3.75
C TRP A 878 -10.70 2.57 -3.61
N TYR A 879 -11.95 2.80 -3.25
CA TYR A 879 -12.45 4.12 -2.84
C TYR A 879 -12.97 4.02 -1.43
N PHE A 880 -12.87 5.06 -0.60
CA PHE A 880 -13.59 5.04 0.69
C PHE A 880 -15.07 5.42 0.52
N TRP A 881 -15.76 4.75 -0.40
CA TRP A 881 -17.20 4.94 -0.68
C TRP A 881 -18.08 4.03 0.20
N TRP A 882 -17.54 3.60 1.33
CA TRP A 882 -18.31 2.97 2.38
C TRP A 882 -19.30 3.93 3.03
N VAL A 883 -20.48 3.41 3.34
CA VAL A 883 -21.53 4.12 4.07
C VAL A 883 -21.78 3.41 5.39
N LYS A 884 -21.74 4.19 6.47
CA LYS A 884 -22.10 3.79 7.84
C LYS A 884 -23.60 4.00 8.08
N GLY A 885 -24.37 2.95 8.36
CA GLY A 885 -25.81 3.12 8.66
C GLY A 885 -26.61 1.85 8.90
#